data_AF-A0A5J6P6K7-F1
#
_entry.id   AF-A0A5J6P6K7-F1
#
_cell.length_a   1.000
_cell.length_b   1.000
_cell.length_c   1.000
_cell.angle_alpha   90.00
_cell.angle_beta   90.00
_cell.angle_gamma   90.00
#
_symmetry.space_group_name_H-M   'P 1'
#
loop_
_entity.id
_entity.type
_entity.pdbx_description
1 polymer ?
#
loop_
_entity_poly.entity_id
_entity_poly.type
_entity_poly.pdbx_seq_one_letter_code
_entity_poly.pdbx_strand_id
1 'polypeptide(L)'
;MKRFLSKSLFPAGLVALGLFASSAPTAQANCSVNYKITNSWGNGGQADVTLTNLGSAKTSWELCWTFNGNEAINNLWNGTRTQNGKSVCVKSASYNGNLATNGSANFGFTHNNAPGAIPTNFTLNDAVCGGSTSSQPMTSSSRSSASSQPTTSSSSSVPPGSSRSSISSQSSASSSSAPAVTARWLINETKSLLNFVSVKNTDVAEAFTFTQLQGTVAANGQATLTIPLGSISTGIDLRNTRMKQMLFETDILPSMHFTTTLDLAAIDAMPVGGISNQVLTGNLVLHGISKAISFDALMIKHAANSVSVSPRKPILINSTDYDLNAGIEALRMAVGASSIGERVPVYFKMFLTRDNPGNLPAIRLAQAPSAPISLMGTMNNTTASASLTWTDTSATESGFLIRRNDINNRWVTVGKVSANIAYFTNGVENAAGAADFKSVTYKVIGYTDSIPSEASNSLGLTYTYQFGSTSSSSSVSSRSASSSSAPMLMGDAARGKTLWESPAVGCLFCHAVNADGTAGSSLSKIDPRNLRFTTSANIVKYIEDNMPKSDPAACVGQCAADTAAYFLSLKPAMSSSSSSRSASSVSSSVISNLTGEQLYTQKGCANCHGARGDNPMRPIVVDRWTRNSLITKIDSSMPLNDPSSCVGDCATKIADYILTWKPPVVCTTGEDILPRRLRLLTNREYANTINDLLGVTTGATVAATLEPDTKVKGFDNVNAKKINSSGMDTYWNAAKNLATNVSLTSLMSCSTSTPRDQCASTFVPAFGKRAFRRPLTSAEQTSYNNLFRLGASNDAGARLVIQAMLASPNFLYRSEIGSTFSGTGSLTQYETASLLAYTFTGSMPDATLFTEADNNRLNTPAQLRTQAERLLGTAKASTQFAYFGQQWLHVDDLAALQRDKTLYPQFTTAIGAAMKTELDSFLTEIFLKPGYKIADVFNPGFSFLNGPLASYYGIAGVSGDQFQKVATNAQRGGVLHLGAITATLATQKESHPIHRGLLVRRNLLCQEFAPPPPNVGEVEPLDPNKPTRQRFAAHTSNTNCQSCHQYIDNIGFGFENYDAVGRFRTLEGNNIPVDASGSISGLAVMTETDSYNFTDLRGLSTVLASSGAQAASKCVTQQYQRFATGVSDPNQCSVDASYSRWQGKSTDLRDMMLETVTSPSYLNRK
;
A
#
# COMPACT_ATOMS: atom_id res chain seq x y z
N MET A 1 -27.12 -66.23 8.12
CA MET A 1 -27.25 -67.45 8.95
C MET A 1 -27.09 -67.06 10.42
N LYS A 2 -27.77 -67.72 11.38
CA LYS A 2 -27.59 -67.70 12.87
C LYS A 2 -27.51 -66.29 13.54
N ARG A 3 -28.51 -65.83 14.32
CA ARG A 3 -28.75 -66.04 15.79
C ARG A 3 -27.59 -65.52 16.68
N PHE A 4 -27.76 -64.87 17.84
CA PHE A 4 -28.81 -64.80 18.91
C PHE A 4 -29.07 -63.31 19.31
N LEU A 5 -30.17 -62.84 19.97
CA LEU A 5 -30.83 -63.14 21.26
C LEU A 5 -29.91 -62.93 22.50
N SER A 6 -30.32 -62.39 23.67
CA SER A 6 -31.57 -61.70 24.09
C SER A 6 -31.52 -61.13 25.54
N LYS A 7 -32.32 -60.09 25.82
CA LYS A 7 -33.06 -59.78 27.10
C LYS A 7 -32.36 -59.81 28.49
N SER A 8 -32.31 -58.61 29.10
CA SER A 8 -32.98 -58.23 30.38
C SER A 8 -32.48 -58.63 31.80
N LEU A 9 -32.67 -57.65 32.72
CA LEU A 9 -32.91 -57.70 34.19
C LEU A 9 -31.75 -57.61 35.21
N PHE A 10 -32.07 -56.84 36.29
CA PHE A 10 -31.41 -56.64 37.60
C PHE A 10 -31.58 -57.89 38.52
N PRO A 11 -30.96 -58.02 39.74
CA PRO A 11 -30.53 -56.96 40.68
C PRO A 11 -29.29 -57.19 41.60
N ALA A 12 -29.00 -56.16 42.44
CA ALA A 12 -28.44 -56.19 43.82
C ALA A 12 -27.02 -56.73 44.15
N GLY A 13 -26.38 -56.15 45.19
CA GLY A 13 -25.63 -56.97 46.17
C GLY A 13 -24.16 -56.67 46.57
N LEU A 14 -23.81 -55.44 47.00
CA LEU A 14 -22.96 -55.09 48.18
C LEU A 14 -21.59 -55.81 48.52
N VAL A 15 -20.68 -55.08 49.20
CA VAL A 15 -19.39 -55.53 49.85
C VAL A 15 -18.21 -55.72 48.85
N ALA A 16 -16.94 -55.31 49.09
CA ALA A 16 -16.22 -54.85 50.30
C ALA A 16 -15.33 -53.59 50.10
N LEU A 17 -14.63 -53.18 51.17
CA LEU A 17 -13.72 -52.01 51.29
C LEU A 17 -12.40 -52.15 50.48
N GLY A 18 -11.80 -51.00 50.12
CA GLY A 18 -10.42 -50.95 49.61
C GLY A 18 -9.84 -49.54 49.45
N LEU A 19 -9.19 -49.02 50.51
CA LEU A 19 -8.20 -47.92 50.49
C LEU A 19 -8.53 -46.64 49.67
N PHE A 20 -9.13 -45.64 50.30
CA PHE A 20 -8.95 -44.25 49.86
C PHE A 20 -7.54 -43.76 50.20
N ALA A 21 -6.66 -43.72 49.20
CA ALA A 21 -5.40 -42.98 49.32
C ALA A 21 -5.71 -41.47 49.32
N SER A 22 -5.27 -40.76 50.36
CA SER A 22 -5.41 -39.31 50.45
C SER A 22 -4.51 -38.63 49.42
N SER A 23 -5.09 -38.14 48.32
CA SER A 23 -4.40 -37.23 47.42
C SER A 23 -4.13 -35.91 48.15
N ALA A 24 -2.86 -35.59 48.35
CA ALA A 24 -2.45 -34.26 48.80
C ALA A 24 -2.93 -33.20 47.80
N PRO A 25 -3.30 -31.99 48.24
CA PRO A 25 -3.66 -30.90 47.33
C PRO A 25 -2.45 -30.59 46.43
N THR A 26 -2.64 -30.70 45.12
CA THR A 26 -1.62 -30.30 44.15
C THR A 26 -1.40 -28.79 44.26
N ALA A 27 -0.15 -28.38 44.46
CA ALA A 27 0.21 -26.97 44.58
C ALA A 27 -0.24 -26.20 43.32
N GLN A 28 -0.97 -25.10 43.53
CA GLN A 28 -1.48 -24.29 42.44
C GLN A 28 -0.32 -23.66 41.66
N ALA A 29 -0.35 -23.77 40.33
CA ALA A 29 0.74 -23.33 39.48
C ALA A 29 1.00 -21.81 39.62
N ASN A 30 2.23 -21.41 39.94
CA ASN A 30 2.60 -19.99 40.03
C ASN A 30 2.63 -19.30 38.66
N CYS A 31 2.93 -20.06 37.61
CA CYS A 31 3.15 -19.57 36.26
C CYS A 31 3.02 -20.69 35.22
N SER A 32 2.80 -20.27 33.98
CA SER A 32 2.93 -21.09 32.77
C SER A 32 3.94 -20.44 31.83
N VAL A 33 4.74 -21.24 31.13
CA VAL A 33 5.77 -20.76 30.20
C VAL A 33 5.59 -21.45 28.86
N ASN A 34 5.41 -20.66 27.81
CA ASN A 34 5.46 -21.13 26.42
C ASN A 34 6.79 -20.69 25.80
N TYR A 35 7.72 -21.64 25.68
CA TYR A 35 9.04 -21.45 25.09
C TYR A 35 9.03 -22.01 23.66
N LYS A 36 9.38 -21.19 22.67
CA LYS A 36 9.35 -21.57 21.25
C LYS A 36 10.64 -21.16 20.54
N ILE A 37 11.33 -22.12 19.93
CA ILE A 37 12.35 -21.83 18.91
C ILE A 37 11.61 -21.28 17.68
N THR A 38 11.93 -20.04 17.28
CA THR A 38 11.30 -19.34 16.16
C THR A 38 12.17 -19.31 14.90
N ASN A 39 13.49 -19.49 15.03
CA ASN A 39 14.41 -19.71 13.91
C ASN A 39 15.63 -20.55 14.36
N SER A 40 16.26 -21.27 13.43
CA SER A 40 17.47 -22.06 13.68
C SER A 40 18.34 -22.13 12.44
N TRP A 41 19.65 -21.93 12.61
CA TRP A 41 20.65 -21.92 11.54
C TRP A 41 21.82 -22.88 11.84
N GLY A 42 21.50 -24.02 12.47
CA GLY A 42 22.43 -25.09 12.79
C GLY A 42 23.30 -24.77 14.01
N ASN A 43 24.23 -23.81 13.89
CA ASN A 43 25.17 -23.43 14.95
C ASN A 43 24.66 -22.29 15.85
N GLY A 44 23.34 -22.06 15.85
CA GLY A 44 22.65 -21.07 16.67
C GLY A 44 21.17 -21.01 16.33
N GLY A 45 20.41 -20.27 17.13
CA GLY A 45 18.97 -20.13 16.98
C GLY A 45 18.38 -18.91 17.67
N GLN A 46 17.08 -18.72 17.42
CA GLN A 46 16.24 -17.67 18.01
C GLN A 46 15.10 -18.32 18.79
N ALA A 47 14.85 -17.83 20.01
CA ALA A 47 13.78 -18.29 20.88
C ALA A 47 12.92 -17.12 21.35
N ASP A 48 11.60 -17.31 21.35
CA ASP A 48 10.63 -16.44 22.02
C ASP A 48 10.03 -17.17 23.22
N VAL A 49 9.86 -16.46 24.33
CA VAL A 49 9.35 -16.96 25.60
C VAL A 49 8.19 -16.10 26.05
N THR A 50 7.01 -16.71 26.19
CA THR A 50 5.83 -16.11 26.81
C THR A 50 5.67 -16.65 28.21
N LEU A 51 5.91 -15.80 29.21
CA LEU A 51 5.63 -16.06 30.62
C LEU A 51 4.20 -15.61 30.93
N THR A 52 3.39 -16.44 31.57
CA THR A 52 2.09 -16.05 32.13
C THR A 52 2.08 -16.27 33.63
N ASN A 53 1.77 -15.22 34.41
CA ASN A 53 1.65 -15.30 35.86
C ASN A 53 0.27 -15.85 36.23
N LEU A 54 0.23 -16.96 36.97
CA LEU A 54 -1.00 -17.60 37.44
C LEU A 54 -1.23 -17.40 38.95
N GLY A 55 -0.22 -16.88 39.67
CA GLY A 55 -0.33 -16.46 41.05
C GLY A 55 -0.73 -14.98 41.21
N SER A 56 -0.45 -14.41 42.38
CA SER A 56 -0.68 -12.99 42.66
C SER A 56 0.12 -12.06 41.73
N ALA A 57 -0.45 -10.90 41.42
CA ALA A 57 0.17 -9.86 40.61
C ALA A 57 1.57 -9.46 41.14
N LYS A 58 2.50 -9.21 40.23
CA LYS A 58 3.90 -8.87 40.53
C LYS A 58 4.27 -7.53 39.90
N THR A 59 5.11 -6.75 40.56
CA THR A 59 5.65 -5.47 40.04
C THR A 59 6.96 -5.62 39.27
N SER A 60 7.63 -6.76 39.46
CA SER A 60 8.77 -7.21 38.65
C SER A 60 8.77 -8.74 38.57
N TRP A 61 9.32 -9.27 37.49
CA TRP A 61 9.48 -10.71 37.30
C TRP A 61 10.93 -11.08 36.97
N GLU A 62 11.34 -12.24 37.44
CA GLU A 62 12.57 -12.93 37.07
C GLU A 62 12.20 -14.36 36.70
N LEU A 63 12.49 -14.77 35.45
CA LEU A 63 12.29 -16.14 34.98
C LEU A 63 13.64 -16.85 34.86
N CYS A 64 13.86 -17.89 35.64
CA CYS A 64 15.07 -18.70 35.60
C CYS A 64 14.81 -20.12 35.05
N TRP A 65 15.80 -20.67 34.34
CA TRP A 65 15.83 -22.05 33.85
C TRP A 65 17.28 -22.53 33.62
N THR A 66 17.44 -23.80 33.26
CA THR A 66 18.72 -24.36 32.82
C THR A 66 18.58 -24.90 31.40
N PHE A 67 19.50 -24.56 30.50
CA PHE A 67 19.59 -25.17 29.18
C PHE A 67 20.00 -26.65 29.25
N ASN A 68 19.46 -27.46 28.34
CA ASN A 68 19.84 -28.87 28.22
C ASN A 68 21.14 -29.05 27.41
N GLY A 69 21.30 -28.28 26.33
CA GLY A 69 22.51 -28.26 25.50
C GLY A 69 23.59 -27.34 26.09
N ASN A 70 24.45 -26.78 25.22
CA ASN A 70 25.51 -25.84 25.58
C ASN A 70 25.23 -24.44 24.98
N GLU A 71 23.97 -24.02 24.95
CA GLU A 71 23.53 -22.75 24.38
C GLU A 71 24.03 -21.56 25.22
N ALA A 72 24.62 -20.57 24.55
CA ALA A 72 25.01 -19.30 25.16
C ALA A 72 24.20 -18.16 24.52
N ILE A 73 23.50 -17.37 25.34
CA ILE A 73 22.67 -16.27 24.82
C ILE A 73 23.57 -15.09 24.42
N ASN A 74 23.46 -14.66 23.16
CA ASN A 74 24.22 -13.55 22.59
C ASN A 74 23.50 -12.21 22.80
N ASN A 75 22.22 -12.16 22.43
CA ASN A 75 21.38 -10.96 22.48
C ASN A 75 19.98 -11.32 23.00
N LEU A 76 19.35 -10.43 23.75
CA LEU A 76 18.02 -10.63 24.35
C LEU A 76 17.29 -9.29 24.41
N TRP A 77 16.00 -9.29 24.08
CA TRP A 77 15.11 -8.13 24.13
C TRP A 77 13.96 -8.34 25.13
N ASN A 78 13.37 -7.23 25.57
CA ASN A 78 12.29 -7.17 26.58
C ASN A 78 12.67 -7.74 27.97
N GLY A 79 13.96 -7.78 28.30
CA GLY A 79 14.46 -8.17 29.62
C GLY A 79 15.98 -7.94 29.74
N THR A 80 16.52 -8.26 30.91
CA THR A 80 17.97 -8.26 31.19
C THR A 80 18.39 -9.62 31.72
N ARG A 81 19.47 -10.21 31.17
CA ARG A 81 19.87 -11.58 31.47
C ARG A 81 21.11 -11.68 32.37
N THR A 82 21.13 -12.71 33.21
CA THR A 82 22.34 -13.31 33.76
C THR A 82 22.42 -14.75 33.28
N GLN A 83 23.60 -15.21 32.85
CA GLN A 83 23.84 -16.60 32.48
C GLN A 83 25.16 -17.06 33.11
N ASN A 84 25.14 -18.22 33.78
CA ASN A 84 26.32 -18.87 34.32
C ASN A 84 26.31 -20.35 33.88
N GLY A 85 27.23 -20.70 32.98
CA GLY A 85 27.20 -21.99 32.29
C GLY A 85 25.85 -22.20 31.57
N LYS A 86 25.13 -23.26 31.95
CA LYS A 86 23.81 -23.59 31.39
C LYS A 86 22.64 -22.87 32.08
N SER A 87 22.83 -22.32 33.27
CA SER A 87 21.76 -21.68 34.04
C SER A 87 21.57 -20.23 33.59
N VAL A 88 20.32 -19.85 33.31
CA VAL A 88 19.91 -18.52 32.85
C VAL A 88 18.84 -17.97 33.78
N CYS A 89 18.92 -16.68 34.10
CA CYS A 89 17.81 -15.90 34.62
C CYS A 89 17.58 -14.66 33.75
N VAL A 90 16.32 -14.32 33.51
CA VAL A 90 15.91 -13.11 32.78
C VAL A 90 14.98 -12.30 33.65
N LYS A 91 15.42 -11.08 34.00
CA LYS A 91 14.61 -10.07 34.69
C LYS A 91 13.83 -9.23 33.69
N SER A 92 12.66 -8.77 34.11
CA SER A 92 11.84 -7.79 33.39
C SER A 92 12.62 -6.53 33.03
N ALA A 93 12.38 -6.01 31.82
CA ALA A 93 12.76 -4.64 31.47
C ALA A 93 11.91 -3.63 32.28
N SER A 94 12.40 -2.39 32.39
CA SER A 94 11.77 -1.32 33.18
C SER A 94 10.29 -1.05 32.84
N TYR A 95 9.89 -1.31 31.59
CA TYR A 95 8.53 -1.09 31.10
C TYR A 95 7.61 -2.32 31.13
N ASN A 96 8.10 -3.52 31.47
CA ASN A 96 7.31 -4.76 31.45
C ASN A 96 7.33 -5.59 32.75
N GLY A 97 7.82 -5.02 33.86
CA GLY A 97 7.84 -5.69 35.17
C GLY A 97 6.47 -5.95 35.79
N ASN A 98 5.49 -5.06 35.55
CA ASN A 98 4.12 -5.21 36.06
C ASN A 98 3.41 -6.38 35.35
N LEU A 99 3.27 -7.49 36.07
CA LEU A 99 2.71 -8.75 35.58
C LEU A 99 1.53 -9.18 36.46
N ALA A 100 0.33 -8.75 36.07
CA ALA A 100 -0.93 -9.06 36.76
C ALA A 100 -1.22 -10.58 36.81
N THR A 101 -2.16 -11.01 37.66
CA THR A 101 -2.70 -12.37 37.65
C THR A 101 -3.40 -12.64 36.31
N ASN A 102 -3.06 -13.76 35.66
CA ASN A 102 -3.36 -14.09 34.25
C ASN A 102 -2.77 -13.12 33.20
N GLY A 103 -1.91 -12.19 33.60
CA GLY A 103 -1.13 -11.37 32.68
C GLY A 103 0.06 -12.14 32.11
N SER A 104 0.49 -11.75 30.90
CA SER A 104 1.64 -12.34 30.22
C SER A 104 2.73 -11.30 29.91
N ALA A 105 4.00 -11.72 30.01
CA ALA A 105 5.17 -10.96 29.57
C ALA A 105 5.93 -11.77 28.52
N ASN A 106 6.33 -11.10 27.44
CA ASN A 106 7.00 -11.74 26.30
C ASN A 106 8.41 -11.17 26.13
N PHE A 107 9.40 -12.06 26.15
CA PHE A 107 10.79 -11.75 25.84
C PHE A 107 11.34 -12.77 24.85
N GLY A 108 12.46 -12.44 24.19
CA GLY A 108 13.07 -13.34 23.22
C GLY A 108 14.56 -13.08 23.10
N PHE A 109 15.29 -14.04 22.55
CA PHE A 109 16.73 -14.01 22.47
C PHE A 109 17.31 -14.82 21.32
N THR A 110 18.57 -14.55 20.98
CA THR A 110 19.38 -15.39 20.09
C THR A 110 20.51 -16.06 20.87
N HIS A 111 20.81 -17.32 20.52
CA HIS A 111 21.87 -18.10 21.15
C HIS A 111 22.82 -18.72 20.12
N ASN A 112 24.06 -18.95 20.55
CA ASN A 112 25.03 -19.79 19.86
C ASN A 112 24.78 -21.29 20.14
N ASN A 113 25.41 -22.12 19.32
CA ASN A 113 25.36 -23.59 19.32
C ASN A 113 23.97 -24.16 18.92
N ALA A 114 23.98 -25.42 18.47
CA ALA A 114 22.75 -26.11 18.13
C ALA A 114 21.82 -26.22 19.35
N PRO A 115 20.52 -25.88 19.23
CA PRO A 115 19.59 -25.98 20.34
C PRO A 115 19.43 -27.43 20.78
N GLY A 116 19.52 -27.67 22.09
CA GLY A 116 19.15 -28.93 22.71
C GLY A 116 17.64 -29.09 22.83
N ALA A 117 17.20 -30.05 23.66
CA ALA A 117 15.80 -30.15 24.04
C ALA A 117 15.34 -28.86 24.75
N ILE A 118 14.12 -28.41 24.47
CA ILE A 118 13.53 -27.22 25.10
C ILE A 118 13.54 -27.38 26.64
N PRO A 119 13.96 -26.35 27.42
CA PRO A 119 13.90 -26.40 28.88
C PRO A 119 12.47 -26.65 29.37
N THR A 120 12.32 -27.55 30.34
CA THR A 120 11.02 -27.94 30.92
C THR A 120 10.81 -27.42 32.34
N ASN A 121 11.89 -27.04 33.03
CA ASN A 121 11.87 -26.55 34.42
C ASN A 121 12.11 -25.04 34.44
N PHE A 122 11.12 -24.28 34.91
CA PHE A 122 11.19 -22.82 35.06
C PHE A 122 10.78 -22.40 36.47
N THR A 123 11.43 -21.35 36.99
CA THR A 123 11.04 -20.66 38.24
C THR A 123 10.79 -19.18 37.98
N LEU A 124 9.68 -18.65 38.53
CA LEU A 124 9.29 -17.24 38.50
C LEU A 124 9.47 -16.64 39.89
N ASN A 125 10.45 -15.75 40.05
CA ASN A 125 10.87 -15.20 41.36
C ASN A 125 11.07 -16.35 42.37
N ASP A 126 11.93 -17.30 42.01
CA ASP A 126 12.25 -18.55 42.71
C ASP A 126 11.09 -19.57 42.90
N ALA A 127 9.85 -19.23 42.55
CA ALA A 127 8.71 -20.14 42.64
C ALA A 127 8.49 -20.97 41.36
N VAL A 128 8.40 -22.30 41.48
CA VAL A 128 8.29 -23.22 40.32
C VAL A 128 7.00 -22.98 39.50
N CYS A 129 7.14 -22.97 38.17
CA CYS A 129 6.02 -22.95 37.23
C CYS A 129 5.42 -24.36 37.06
N GLY A 130 4.20 -24.56 37.58
CA GLY A 130 3.53 -25.86 37.60
C GLY A 130 2.70 -26.16 36.34
N GLY A 131 3.33 -26.42 35.21
CA GLY A 131 2.60 -26.82 33.99
C GLY A 131 3.50 -27.45 32.94
N SER A 132 3.09 -28.60 32.39
CA SER A 132 3.86 -29.32 31.38
C SER A 132 3.88 -28.58 30.04
N THR A 133 5.08 -28.43 29.46
CA THR A 133 5.27 -27.90 28.11
C THR A 133 4.67 -28.85 27.07
N SER A 134 3.67 -28.39 26.31
CA SER A 134 3.03 -29.19 25.26
C SER A 134 3.62 -28.89 23.88
N SER A 135 3.96 -29.95 23.13
CA SER A 135 4.68 -29.83 21.85
C SER A 135 4.12 -30.75 20.76
N GLN A 136 2.89 -30.51 20.28
CA GLN A 136 2.47 -30.80 18.89
C GLN A 136 1.13 -30.10 18.53
N PRO A 137 0.79 -29.92 17.23
CA PRO A 137 -0.39 -29.18 16.80
C PRO A 137 -1.61 -30.08 16.58
N MET A 138 -2.81 -29.62 16.93
CA MET A 138 -4.07 -30.27 16.53
C MET A 138 -5.21 -29.31 16.18
N THR A 139 -6.18 -29.89 15.48
CA THR A 139 -7.35 -29.32 14.83
C THR A 139 -8.48 -28.90 15.77
N SER A 140 -9.44 -28.17 15.22
CA SER A 140 -10.69 -27.73 15.87
C SER A 140 -11.61 -28.87 16.30
N SER A 141 -12.33 -28.71 17.44
CA SER A 141 -13.81 -28.71 17.46
C SER A 141 -14.49 -28.51 18.83
N SER A 142 -15.74 -28.04 18.76
CA SER A 142 -16.85 -28.20 19.71
C SER A 142 -16.99 -27.24 20.92
N ARG A 143 -18.22 -27.16 21.43
CA ARG A 143 -18.76 -26.27 22.48
C ARG A 143 -19.36 -27.11 23.61
N SER A 144 -19.62 -26.52 24.78
CA SER A 144 -21.00 -26.45 25.36
C SER A 144 -21.11 -25.55 26.59
N SER A 145 -22.34 -25.13 26.90
CA SER A 145 -22.68 -24.03 27.82
C SER A 145 -23.40 -24.49 29.09
N ALA A 146 -23.17 -23.83 30.23
CA ALA A 146 -24.15 -23.51 31.29
C ALA A 146 -23.47 -22.53 32.29
N SER A 147 -23.98 -21.38 32.75
CA SER A 147 -25.33 -20.86 33.05
C SER A 147 -25.82 -21.09 34.49
N SER A 148 -25.50 -20.15 35.39
CA SER A 148 -26.30 -19.84 36.60
C SER A 148 -26.16 -18.35 37.00
N GLN A 149 -27.30 -17.72 37.32
CA GLN A 149 -27.43 -16.48 38.12
C GLN A 149 -27.59 -16.86 39.62
N PRO A 150 -27.76 -15.93 40.61
CA PRO A 150 -27.78 -14.46 40.57
C PRO A 150 -26.62 -13.86 41.43
N THR A 151 -26.63 -12.75 42.22
CA THR A 151 -27.66 -11.81 42.70
C THR A 151 -27.07 -10.44 43.18
N THR A 152 -27.95 -9.46 43.37
CA THR A 152 -27.98 -8.28 44.29
C THR A 152 -26.84 -7.98 45.29
N SER A 153 -26.57 -6.74 45.72
CA SER A 153 -27.01 -5.37 45.30
C SER A 153 -26.36 -4.26 46.17
N SER A 154 -26.54 -2.97 45.78
CA SER A 154 -26.81 -1.77 46.65
C SER A 154 -25.79 -1.31 47.74
N SER A 155 -25.61 -0.02 48.08
CA SER A 155 -26.07 1.29 47.50
C SER A 155 -25.58 2.51 48.32
N SER A 156 -25.40 3.68 47.67
CA SER A 156 -25.56 5.06 48.24
C SER A 156 -24.59 5.51 49.37
N SER A 157 -24.47 6.78 49.83
CA SER A 157 -25.02 8.13 49.46
C SER A 157 -24.04 9.21 50.00
N VAL A 158 -23.61 10.26 49.26
CA VAL A 158 -24.24 11.60 48.96
C VAL A 158 -24.03 12.68 50.07
N PRO A 159 -23.72 13.97 49.75
CA PRO A 159 -23.17 14.99 50.69
C PRO A 159 -24.21 16.07 51.14
N PRO A 160 -23.82 17.22 51.76
CA PRO A 160 -23.68 18.47 50.96
C PRO A 160 -22.75 19.61 51.51
N GLY A 161 -22.55 20.67 50.69
CA GLY A 161 -22.28 22.06 51.12
C GLY A 161 -20.81 22.54 51.22
N SER A 162 -20.43 23.84 51.12
CA SER A 162 -20.74 24.98 50.23
C SER A 162 -20.36 26.32 50.90
N SER A 163 -19.32 27.04 50.44
CA SER A 163 -19.13 28.52 50.54
C SER A 163 -17.76 28.98 49.97
N ARG A 164 -17.41 30.29 49.99
CA ARG A 164 -16.34 30.94 49.20
C ARG A 164 -15.48 31.95 50.01
N SER A 165 -14.32 32.32 49.43
CA SER A 165 -13.46 33.50 49.74
C SER A 165 -12.57 33.40 51.00
N SER A 166 -11.36 33.99 51.07
CA SER A 166 -10.54 34.71 50.06
C SER A 166 -9.06 34.89 50.48
N ILE A 167 -8.14 34.90 49.48
CA ILE A 167 -6.85 35.65 49.39
C ILE A 167 -5.91 35.66 50.61
N SER A 168 -4.74 34.99 50.50
CA SER A 168 -3.40 35.64 50.43
C SER A 168 -2.24 34.63 50.26
N SER A 169 -1.07 35.12 49.82
CA SER A 169 0.20 34.39 49.60
C SER A 169 0.83 33.86 50.91
N GLN A 170 1.75 32.88 50.95
CA GLN A 170 2.97 32.68 50.14
C GLN A 170 3.36 31.20 49.88
N SER A 171 4.52 30.99 49.27
CA SER A 171 5.03 29.75 48.64
C SER A 171 5.55 28.67 49.60
N SER A 172 5.12 27.42 49.39
CA SER A 172 5.88 26.17 49.68
C SER A 172 5.26 24.97 48.93
N ALA A 173 5.18 25.09 47.59
CA ALA A 173 4.63 24.11 46.64
C ALA A 173 5.35 22.75 46.57
N SER A 174 5.27 21.91 47.61
CA SER A 174 5.51 20.46 47.46
C SER A 174 4.62 19.87 46.36
N SER A 175 5.13 18.93 45.56
CA SER A 175 4.48 18.38 44.36
C SER A 175 3.22 17.56 44.67
N SER A 176 2.10 18.24 44.87
CA SER A 176 0.78 17.63 45.05
C SER A 176 0.32 16.93 43.77
N SER A 177 0.37 15.61 43.75
CA SER A 177 -0.27 14.81 42.70
C SER A 177 -1.78 15.04 42.74
N ALA A 178 -2.34 15.51 41.62
CA ALA A 178 -3.78 15.66 41.50
C ALA A 178 -4.47 14.29 41.63
N PRO A 179 -5.64 14.19 42.30
CA PRO A 179 -6.32 12.91 42.49
C PRO A 179 -6.63 12.25 41.15
N ALA A 180 -6.37 10.94 41.07
CA ALA A 180 -6.52 10.17 39.86
C ALA A 180 -8.00 10.11 39.43
N VAL A 181 -8.33 10.75 38.31
CA VAL A 181 -9.68 10.71 37.73
C VAL A 181 -9.93 9.30 37.20
N THR A 182 -10.95 8.62 37.70
CA THR A 182 -11.31 7.26 37.27
C THR A 182 -11.79 7.23 35.83
N ALA A 183 -11.45 6.15 35.12
CA ALA A 183 -11.99 5.89 33.78
C ALA A 183 -13.49 5.55 33.90
N ARG A 184 -14.33 6.32 33.22
CA ARG A 184 -15.77 6.08 33.08
C ARG A 184 -16.09 5.11 31.94
N TRP A 185 -15.21 5.06 30.93
CA TRP A 185 -15.22 4.04 29.88
C TRP A 185 -13.80 3.52 29.65
N LEU A 186 -13.66 2.23 29.43
CA LEU A 186 -12.44 1.56 28.97
C LEU A 186 -12.62 1.17 27.50
N ILE A 187 -11.53 1.12 26.73
CA ILE A 187 -11.55 0.47 25.40
C ILE A 187 -11.71 -1.05 25.58
N ASN A 188 -12.47 -1.68 24.70
CA ASN A 188 -12.51 -3.13 24.57
C ASN A 188 -11.57 -3.54 23.44
N GLU A 189 -10.32 -3.87 23.78
CA GLU A 189 -9.24 -4.10 22.80
C GLU A 189 -9.60 -5.19 21.78
N THR A 190 -10.22 -6.29 22.22
CA THR A 190 -10.54 -7.44 21.34
C THR A 190 -11.67 -7.19 20.35
N LYS A 191 -12.46 -6.13 20.53
CA LYS A 191 -13.50 -5.67 19.57
C LYS A 191 -13.09 -4.40 18.82
N SER A 192 -12.05 -3.72 19.28
CA SER A 192 -11.59 -2.45 18.71
C SER A 192 -10.55 -2.69 17.62
N LEU A 193 -10.58 -1.86 16.58
CA LEU A 193 -9.61 -1.94 15.50
C LEU A 193 -9.28 -0.55 14.96
N LEU A 194 -8.02 -0.37 14.57
CA LEU A 194 -7.56 0.74 13.74
C LEU A 194 -6.80 0.19 12.54
N ASN A 195 -7.22 0.61 11.36
CA ASN A 195 -6.62 0.25 10.08
C ASN A 195 -6.16 1.51 9.36
N PHE A 196 -5.05 1.43 8.63
CA PHE A 196 -4.62 2.50 7.74
C PHE A 196 -4.18 1.92 6.40
N VAL A 197 -4.39 2.68 5.32
CA VAL A 197 -4.13 2.23 3.96
C VAL A 197 -2.92 2.94 3.39
N SER A 198 -1.94 2.15 2.94
CA SER A 198 -0.81 2.62 2.13
C SER A 198 -1.06 2.24 0.67
N VAL A 199 -0.84 3.17 -0.26
CA VAL A 199 -0.83 2.85 -1.70
C VAL A 199 0.61 2.84 -2.18
N LYS A 200 1.08 1.71 -2.74
CA LYS A 200 2.39 1.61 -3.40
C LYS A 200 2.23 1.46 -4.91
N ASN A 201 3.27 1.83 -5.66
CA ASN A 201 3.32 1.71 -7.12
C ASN A 201 2.13 2.35 -7.88
N THR A 202 1.56 3.43 -7.34
CA THR A 202 0.33 4.16 -7.76
C THR A 202 -1.03 3.55 -7.43
N ASP A 203 -1.15 2.24 -7.25
CA ASP A 203 -2.45 1.55 -7.27
C ASP A 203 -2.60 0.36 -6.32
N VAL A 204 -1.50 -0.24 -5.85
CA VAL A 204 -1.55 -1.36 -4.90
C VAL A 204 -1.83 -0.83 -3.50
N ALA A 205 -3.11 -0.69 -3.18
CA ALA A 205 -3.61 -0.37 -1.85
C ALA A 205 -3.46 -1.56 -0.89
N GLU A 206 -2.72 -1.37 0.19
CA GLU A 206 -2.53 -2.35 1.26
C GLU A 206 -3.03 -1.78 2.59
N ALA A 207 -3.86 -2.55 3.30
CA ALA A 207 -4.35 -2.19 4.64
C ALA A 207 -3.43 -2.79 5.72
N PHE A 208 -3.00 -1.94 6.65
CA PHE A 208 -2.17 -2.28 7.81
C PHE A 208 -2.91 -1.95 9.11
N THR A 209 -2.51 -2.56 10.22
CA THR A 209 -3.18 -2.42 11.53
C THR A 209 -2.18 -2.41 12.69
N PHE A 210 -2.61 -2.01 13.87
CA PHE A 210 -1.84 -2.14 15.12
C PHE A 210 -2.50 -3.19 16.01
N THR A 211 -1.72 -4.16 16.51
CA THR A 211 -2.24 -5.29 17.27
C THR A 211 -2.47 -4.99 18.76
N GLN A 212 -2.13 -3.78 19.22
CA GLN A 212 -2.37 -3.30 20.58
C GLN A 212 -2.98 -1.89 20.52
N LEU A 213 -4.05 -1.67 21.29
CA LEU A 213 -4.80 -0.41 21.34
C LEU A 213 -5.23 -0.14 22.78
N GLN A 214 -4.64 0.83 23.46
CA GLN A 214 -4.98 1.18 24.84
C GLN A 214 -5.81 2.47 24.86
N GLY A 215 -6.85 2.56 25.69
CA GLY A 215 -7.70 3.76 25.68
C GLY A 215 -8.73 3.83 26.80
N THR A 216 -9.05 5.05 27.21
CA THR A 216 -10.01 5.35 28.28
C THR A 216 -10.74 6.66 28.01
N VAL A 217 -11.94 6.81 28.58
CA VAL A 217 -12.63 8.08 28.69
C VAL A 217 -12.90 8.39 30.16
N ALA A 218 -12.43 9.53 30.64
CA ALA A 218 -12.64 10.03 31.99
C ALA A 218 -14.09 10.46 32.23
N ALA A 219 -14.47 10.62 33.51
CA ALA A 219 -15.83 11.02 33.90
C ALA A 219 -16.30 12.36 33.28
N ASN A 220 -15.37 13.26 32.97
CA ASN A 220 -15.61 14.58 32.36
C ASN A 220 -15.65 14.57 30.80
N GLY A 221 -15.53 13.41 30.15
CA GLY A 221 -15.54 13.30 28.69
C GLY A 221 -14.17 13.33 28.01
N GLN A 222 -13.08 13.65 28.73
CA GLN A 222 -11.74 13.58 28.16
C GLN A 222 -11.41 12.12 27.77
N ALA A 223 -11.14 11.91 26.48
CA ALA A 223 -10.82 10.62 25.90
C ALA A 223 -9.34 10.60 25.45
N THR A 224 -8.65 9.52 25.81
CA THR A 224 -7.25 9.27 25.43
C THR A 224 -7.15 7.90 24.79
N LEU A 225 -6.51 7.84 23.62
CA LEU A 225 -6.10 6.63 22.91
C LEU A 225 -4.57 6.62 22.82
N THR A 226 -3.95 5.49 23.15
CA THR A 226 -2.50 5.24 23.04
C THR A 226 -2.29 3.98 22.20
N ILE A 227 -1.41 4.07 21.20
CA ILE A 227 -1.09 2.97 20.29
C ILE A 227 0.42 2.72 20.37
N PRO A 228 0.87 1.57 20.90
CA PRO A 228 2.26 1.15 20.81
C PRO A 228 2.63 0.93 19.33
N LEU A 229 3.45 1.80 18.75
CA LEU A 229 3.82 1.74 17.33
C LEU A 229 4.61 0.47 16.99
N GLY A 230 5.31 -0.10 17.98
CA GLY A 230 5.93 -1.42 17.91
C GLY A 230 4.96 -2.58 17.65
N SER A 231 3.64 -2.39 17.80
CA SER A 231 2.58 -3.37 17.50
C SER A 231 2.10 -3.37 16.04
N ILE A 232 2.75 -2.60 15.16
CA ILE A 232 2.46 -2.56 13.72
C ILE A 232 2.47 -3.97 13.10
N SER A 233 1.36 -4.33 12.45
CA SER A 233 1.21 -5.55 11.65
C SER A 233 0.75 -5.22 10.23
N THR A 234 1.58 -5.63 9.28
CA THR A 234 1.35 -5.53 7.83
C THR A 234 1.25 -6.89 7.14
N GLY A 235 1.19 -7.98 7.93
CA GLY A 235 1.28 -9.36 7.46
C GLY A 235 2.64 -9.80 6.91
N ILE A 236 3.68 -8.95 6.96
CA ILE A 236 5.04 -9.24 6.48
C ILE A 236 6.06 -8.72 7.49
N ASP A 237 6.79 -9.61 8.16
CA ASP A 237 7.65 -9.22 9.30
C ASP A 237 8.84 -8.34 8.91
N LEU A 238 9.47 -8.57 7.76
CA LEU A 238 10.51 -7.68 7.26
C LEU A 238 9.99 -6.25 7.02
N ARG A 239 8.72 -6.10 6.62
CA ARG A 239 8.07 -4.78 6.51
C ARG A 239 7.70 -4.21 7.88
N ASN A 240 7.22 -5.03 8.81
CA ASN A 240 6.97 -4.63 10.19
C ASN A 240 8.24 -4.04 10.82
N THR A 241 9.39 -4.72 10.71
CA THR A 241 10.69 -4.24 11.20
C THR A 241 11.13 -2.94 10.52
N ARG A 242 11.06 -2.88 9.18
CA ARG A 242 11.41 -1.66 8.43
C ARG A 242 10.52 -0.47 8.80
N MET A 243 9.22 -0.65 9.02
CA MET A 243 8.33 0.44 9.47
C MET A 243 8.64 0.90 10.89
N LYS A 244 9.02 0.00 11.81
CA LYS A 244 9.47 0.37 13.16
C LYS A 244 10.75 1.22 13.14
N GLN A 245 11.71 0.83 12.32
CA GLN A 245 13.04 1.46 12.28
C GLN A 245 13.11 2.71 11.36
N MET A 246 12.52 2.65 10.17
CA MET A 246 12.70 3.67 9.12
C MET A 246 11.56 4.69 9.04
N LEU A 247 10.41 4.44 9.67
CA LEU A 247 9.23 5.30 9.57
C LEU A 247 8.73 5.79 10.93
N PHE A 248 8.53 4.89 11.90
CA PHE A 248 8.01 5.26 13.21
C PHE A 248 9.08 5.58 14.26
N GLU A 249 10.35 5.28 13.97
CA GLU A 249 11.50 5.48 14.87
C GLU A 249 11.24 4.95 16.29
N THR A 250 10.69 3.73 16.42
CA THR A 250 10.11 3.21 17.68
C THR A 250 11.10 3.09 18.84
N ASP A 251 12.40 3.09 18.54
CA ASP A 251 13.50 3.07 19.52
C ASP A 251 13.76 4.47 20.12
N ILE A 252 12.95 5.46 19.74
CA ILE A 252 12.94 6.85 20.23
C ILE A 252 11.50 7.28 20.55
N LEU A 253 10.55 6.93 19.67
CA LEU A 253 9.14 7.33 19.69
C LEU A 253 8.25 6.07 19.68
N PRO A 254 8.20 5.29 20.78
CA PRO A 254 7.51 4.01 20.82
C PRO A 254 5.97 4.07 20.68
N SER A 255 5.36 5.24 20.87
CA SER A 255 3.90 5.41 20.96
C SER A 255 3.35 6.53 20.08
N MET A 256 2.11 6.34 19.62
CA MET A 256 1.22 7.38 19.10
C MET A 256 0.13 7.65 20.14
N HIS A 257 -0.29 8.90 20.30
CA HIS A 257 -1.41 9.26 21.18
C HIS A 257 -2.44 10.11 20.45
N PHE A 258 -3.73 9.90 20.73
CA PHE A 258 -4.80 10.80 20.32
C PHE A 258 -5.64 11.21 21.53
N THR A 259 -5.91 12.51 21.67
CA THR A 259 -6.71 13.07 22.77
C THR A 259 -7.82 13.95 22.26
N THR A 260 -9.04 13.76 22.77
CA THR A 260 -10.24 14.53 22.40
C THR A 260 -11.22 14.60 23.58
N THR A 261 -12.38 15.23 23.40
CA THR A 261 -13.48 15.23 24.37
C THR A 261 -14.73 14.67 23.71
N LEU A 262 -15.37 13.68 24.33
CA LEU A 262 -16.66 13.16 23.90
C LEU A 262 -17.79 13.87 24.66
N ASP A 263 -18.88 14.21 23.96
CA ASP A 263 -20.12 14.60 24.65
C ASP A 263 -20.77 13.35 25.25
N LEU A 264 -20.50 13.15 26.55
CA LEU A 264 -21.03 12.05 27.34
C LEU A 264 -22.50 12.23 27.73
N ALA A 265 -23.06 13.44 27.66
CA ALA A 265 -24.47 13.69 27.93
C ALA A 265 -25.33 13.21 26.75
N ALA A 266 -24.93 13.53 25.50
CA ALA A 266 -25.55 12.95 24.31
C ALA A 266 -25.44 11.41 24.28
N ILE A 267 -24.29 10.84 24.70
CA ILE A 267 -24.11 9.38 24.75
C ILE A 267 -24.98 8.72 25.84
N ASP A 268 -25.18 9.37 26.99
CA ASP A 268 -26.11 8.90 28.01
C ASP A 268 -27.57 8.99 27.53
N ALA A 269 -27.95 10.09 26.89
CA ALA A 269 -29.31 10.34 26.40
C ALA A 269 -29.73 9.44 25.22
N MET A 270 -28.79 8.92 24.41
CA MET A 270 -29.11 7.96 23.35
C MET A 270 -29.84 6.71 23.90
N PRO A 271 -30.90 6.20 23.24
CA PRO A 271 -31.43 4.88 23.53
C PRO A 271 -30.45 3.78 23.07
N VAL A 272 -30.65 2.54 23.52
CA VAL A 272 -29.92 1.38 22.97
C VAL A 272 -30.40 1.12 21.54
N GLY A 273 -29.46 0.85 20.63
CA GLY A 273 -29.69 0.90 19.18
C GLY A 273 -29.65 2.32 18.59
N GLY A 274 -29.59 3.35 19.44
CA GLY A 274 -29.49 4.75 19.04
C GLY A 274 -28.17 5.10 18.36
N ILE A 275 -28.25 6.06 17.45
CA ILE A 275 -27.14 6.58 16.65
C ILE A 275 -27.06 8.09 16.87
N SER A 276 -25.84 8.62 17.04
CA SER A 276 -25.57 10.06 17.09
C SER A 276 -24.30 10.38 16.30
N ASN A 277 -24.18 11.62 15.82
CA ASN A 277 -22.94 12.13 15.24
C ASN A 277 -22.30 13.12 16.23
N GLN A 278 -20.98 13.10 16.35
CA GLN A 278 -20.22 14.11 17.09
C GLN A 278 -19.05 14.57 16.20
N VAL A 279 -18.80 15.87 16.11
CA VAL A 279 -17.57 16.40 15.51
C VAL A 279 -16.48 16.30 16.57
N LEU A 280 -15.52 15.40 16.38
CA LEU A 280 -14.42 15.20 17.32
C LEU A 280 -13.19 15.96 16.83
N THR A 281 -12.89 17.06 17.51
CA THR A 281 -11.61 17.77 17.39
C THR A 281 -10.67 17.27 18.49
N GLY A 282 -9.41 17.02 18.16
CA GLY A 282 -8.45 16.46 19.11
C GLY A 282 -7.01 16.51 18.61
N ASN A 283 -6.05 16.37 19.52
CA ASN A 283 -4.63 16.39 19.20
C ASN A 283 -4.13 14.98 18.94
N LEU A 284 -3.56 14.77 17.75
CA LEU A 284 -2.80 13.58 17.38
C LEU A 284 -1.31 13.87 17.60
N VAL A 285 -0.70 13.10 18.50
CA VAL A 285 0.74 13.03 18.71
C VAL A 285 1.26 11.83 17.93
N LEU A 286 2.10 12.09 16.92
CA LEU A 286 2.71 11.08 16.07
C LEU A 286 4.10 11.55 15.64
N HIS A 287 5.09 10.66 15.73
CA HIS A 287 6.46 10.90 15.24
C HIS A 287 7.09 12.22 15.74
N GLY A 288 6.90 12.52 17.03
CA GLY A 288 7.48 13.71 17.67
C GLY A 288 6.85 15.04 17.26
N ILE A 289 5.65 15.03 16.65
CA ILE A 289 4.85 16.22 16.37
C ILE A 289 3.43 16.03 16.95
N SER A 290 2.90 17.10 17.54
CA SER A 290 1.51 17.20 18.01
C SER A 290 0.72 18.10 17.06
N LYS A 291 -0.37 17.60 16.48
CA LYS A 291 -1.22 18.39 15.56
C LYS A 291 -2.70 18.16 15.83
N ALA A 292 -3.47 19.25 15.82
CA ALA A 292 -4.93 19.17 15.91
C ALA A 292 -5.53 18.59 14.62
N ILE A 293 -6.39 17.59 14.77
CA ILE A 293 -7.23 17.01 13.70
C ILE A 293 -8.70 17.09 14.11
N SER A 294 -9.60 17.12 13.13
CA SER A 294 -11.05 17.15 13.36
C SER A 294 -11.79 16.28 12.35
N PHE A 295 -12.78 15.50 12.81
CA PHE A 295 -13.55 14.59 11.95
C PHE A 295 -14.95 14.31 12.50
N ASP A 296 -15.88 13.96 11.59
CA ASP A 296 -17.20 13.46 11.94
C ASP A 296 -17.12 12.03 12.51
N ALA A 297 -17.41 11.85 13.79
CA ALA A 297 -17.54 10.53 14.41
C ALA A 297 -19.01 10.06 14.44
N LEU A 298 -19.22 8.82 14.05
CA LEU A 298 -20.46 8.08 14.24
C LEU A 298 -20.41 7.35 15.59
N MET A 299 -21.39 7.63 16.44
CA MET A 299 -21.58 7.03 17.76
C MET A 299 -22.77 6.06 17.68
N ILE A 300 -22.59 4.80 18.08
CA ILE A 300 -23.68 3.80 18.10
C ILE A 300 -23.72 3.13 19.47
N LYS A 301 -24.87 3.17 20.16
CA LYS A 301 -25.03 2.63 21.51
C LYS A 301 -25.55 1.19 21.47
N HIS A 302 -24.68 0.23 21.77
CA HIS A 302 -24.97 -1.21 21.71
C HIS A 302 -25.64 -1.75 22.97
N ALA A 303 -25.37 -1.13 24.12
CA ALA A 303 -25.99 -1.43 25.41
C ALA A 303 -25.91 -0.22 26.35
N ALA A 304 -26.55 -0.28 27.52
CA ALA A 304 -26.44 0.77 28.55
C ALA A 304 -24.99 1.04 28.98
N ASN A 305 -24.13 0.02 28.92
CA ASN A 305 -22.70 0.04 29.22
C ASN A 305 -21.79 -0.13 27.98
N SER A 306 -22.30 -0.01 26.75
CA SER A 306 -21.48 -0.20 25.54
C SER A 306 -21.84 0.75 24.40
N VAL A 307 -20.83 1.42 23.85
CA VAL A 307 -20.94 2.32 22.68
C VAL A 307 -19.76 2.06 21.74
N SER A 308 -19.93 2.22 20.42
CA SER A 308 -18.83 2.23 19.46
C SER A 308 -18.66 3.59 18.80
N VAL A 309 -17.41 3.97 18.56
CA VAL A 309 -16.98 5.20 17.88
C VAL A 309 -16.25 4.82 16.59
N SER A 310 -16.62 5.41 15.46
CA SER A 310 -15.96 5.23 14.16
C SER A 310 -16.11 6.48 13.29
N PRO A 311 -15.11 6.91 12.50
CA PRO A 311 -15.24 8.09 11.67
C PRO A 311 -16.16 7.84 10.47
N ARG A 312 -16.96 8.83 10.06
CA ARG A 312 -17.93 8.72 8.94
C ARG A 312 -17.28 8.72 7.55
N LYS A 313 -16.02 9.14 7.49
CA LYS A 313 -15.15 9.19 6.30
C LYS A 313 -13.73 8.80 6.73
N PRO A 314 -12.83 8.39 5.82
CA PRO A 314 -11.44 8.12 6.19
C PRO A 314 -10.79 9.40 6.72
N ILE A 315 -10.06 9.30 7.83
CA ILE A 315 -9.24 10.40 8.34
C ILE A 315 -7.96 10.41 7.52
N LEU A 316 -7.73 11.48 6.74
CA LEU A 316 -6.52 11.60 5.93
C LEU A 316 -5.37 12.16 6.78
N ILE A 317 -4.36 11.32 7.01
CA ILE A 317 -3.10 11.72 7.63
C ILE A 317 -2.07 11.97 6.52
N ASN A 318 -1.40 13.11 6.54
CA ASN A 318 -0.36 13.47 5.58
C ASN A 318 1.02 13.27 6.24
N SER A 319 1.95 12.56 5.60
CA SER A 319 3.25 12.25 6.21
C SER A 319 4.10 13.50 6.48
N THR A 320 3.98 14.53 5.64
CA THR A 320 4.64 15.84 5.81
C THR A 320 4.20 16.57 7.08
N ASP A 321 2.98 16.34 7.58
CA ASP A 321 2.47 16.96 8.81
C ASP A 321 3.16 16.45 10.09
N TYR A 322 3.88 15.33 10.00
CA TYR A 322 4.50 14.64 11.14
C TYR A 322 5.96 14.25 10.85
N ASP A 323 6.65 14.93 9.91
CA ASP A 323 8.03 14.62 9.47
C ASP A 323 8.24 13.15 8.97
N LEU A 324 7.17 12.43 8.61
CA LEU A 324 7.23 11.00 8.22
C LEU A 324 7.64 10.77 6.76
N ASN A 325 7.71 11.82 5.93
CA ASN A 325 7.92 11.69 4.49
C ASN A 325 9.31 11.17 4.09
N ALA A 326 10.36 11.51 4.84
CA ALA A 326 11.69 10.90 4.66
C ALA A 326 11.68 9.39 4.94
N GLY A 327 10.92 8.95 5.95
CA GLY A 327 10.76 7.52 6.25
C GLY A 327 9.99 6.76 5.17
N ILE A 328 9.00 7.38 4.54
CA ILE A 328 8.30 6.83 3.38
C ILE A 328 9.26 6.65 2.18
N GLU A 329 10.15 7.61 1.94
CA GLU A 329 11.20 7.49 0.92
C GLU A 329 12.18 6.34 1.23
N ALA A 330 12.67 6.25 2.48
CA ALA A 330 13.55 5.17 2.92
C ALA A 330 12.90 3.78 2.72
N LEU A 331 11.61 3.64 3.09
CA LEU A 331 10.83 2.44 2.81
C LEU A 331 10.71 2.14 1.32
N ARG A 332 10.41 3.15 0.48
CA ARG A 332 10.27 3.02 -0.98
C ARG A 332 11.56 2.49 -1.60
N MET A 333 12.70 3.09 -1.24
CA MET A 333 14.02 2.65 -1.69
C MET A 333 14.33 1.22 -1.23
N ALA A 334 14.10 0.90 0.05
CA ALA A 334 14.40 -0.41 0.62
C ALA A 334 13.59 -1.58 0.00
N VAL A 335 12.45 -1.32 -0.65
CA VAL A 335 11.64 -2.32 -1.37
C VAL A 335 11.70 -2.20 -2.90
N GLY A 336 12.47 -1.24 -3.45
CA GLY A 336 12.53 -0.99 -4.89
C GLY A 336 11.21 -0.51 -5.51
N ALA A 337 10.31 0.07 -4.73
CA ALA A 337 9.01 0.54 -5.22
C ALA A 337 9.16 1.77 -6.13
N SER A 338 8.29 1.91 -7.14
CA SER A 338 8.23 3.13 -7.94
C SER A 338 7.68 4.31 -7.14
N SER A 339 6.86 4.03 -6.12
CA SER A 339 6.23 5.02 -5.25
C SER A 339 5.61 4.40 -3.99
N ILE A 340 5.47 5.20 -2.93
CA ILE A 340 4.58 4.96 -1.79
C ILE A 340 3.87 6.28 -1.50
N GLY A 341 2.55 6.25 -1.28
CA GLY A 341 1.73 7.44 -1.08
C GLY A 341 1.94 8.12 0.28
N GLU A 342 2.16 9.44 0.26
CA GLU A 342 2.35 10.25 1.47
C GLU A 342 1.04 10.63 2.20
N ARG A 343 -0.12 10.49 1.54
CA ARG A 343 -1.45 10.66 2.15
C ARG A 343 -2.03 9.30 2.51
N VAL A 344 -2.24 9.06 3.80
CA VAL A 344 -2.64 7.79 4.40
C VAL A 344 -4.07 7.88 4.95
N PRO A 345 -5.06 7.20 4.34
CA PRO A 345 -6.40 7.09 4.90
C PRO A 345 -6.42 6.16 6.12
N VAL A 346 -6.86 6.69 7.26
CA VAL A 346 -7.04 5.98 8.54
C VAL A 346 -8.52 5.73 8.80
N TYR A 347 -8.83 4.52 9.26
CA TYR A 347 -10.15 4.03 9.63
C TYR A 347 -10.06 3.41 11.03
N PHE A 348 -11.09 3.57 11.85
CA PHE A 348 -11.17 2.83 13.11
C PHE A 348 -12.60 2.49 13.48
N LYS A 349 -12.74 1.49 14.35
CA LYS A 349 -13.96 1.24 15.11
C LYS A 349 -13.55 0.86 16.53
N MET A 350 -13.65 1.81 17.45
CA MET A 350 -13.34 1.60 18.86
C MET A 350 -14.63 1.23 19.59
N PHE A 351 -14.62 0.14 20.35
CA PHE A 351 -15.70 -0.19 21.27
C PHE A 351 -15.31 0.25 22.67
N LEU A 352 -16.19 1.01 23.31
CA LEU A 352 -16.02 1.50 24.67
C LEU A 352 -17.01 0.77 25.59
N THR A 353 -16.51 0.29 26.73
CA THR A 353 -17.29 -0.37 27.78
C THR A 353 -17.26 0.43 29.07
N ARG A 354 -18.43 0.68 29.66
CA ARG A 354 -18.63 1.41 30.92
C ARG A 354 -18.35 0.56 32.16
N ASP A 355 -17.66 -0.55 31.96
CA ASP A 355 -17.36 -1.55 32.97
C ASP A 355 -15.90 -1.34 33.41
N ASN A 356 -15.71 -0.85 34.63
CA ASN A 356 -14.39 -0.58 35.23
C ASN A 356 -14.33 -1.19 36.64
N PRO A 357 -14.40 -2.53 36.77
CA PRO A 357 -14.51 -3.21 38.06
C PRO A 357 -13.23 -3.11 38.90
N GLY A 358 -12.10 -2.73 38.29
CA GLY A 358 -10.82 -2.50 38.95
C GLY A 358 -10.58 -1.05 39.39
N ASN A 359 -11.55 -0.13 39.23
CA ASN A 359 -11.37 1.32 39.47
C ASN A 359 -10.14 1.91 38.76
N LEU A 360 -9.83 1.44 37.55
CA LEU A 360 -8.68 1.88 36.78
C LEU A 360 -8.74 3.40 36.52
N PRO A 361 -7.62 4.12 36.67
CA PRO A 361 -7.54 5.54 36.34
C PRO A 361 -7.70 5.76 34.84
N ALA A 362 -8.20 6.93 34.45
CA ALA A 362 -8.14 7.36 33.06
C ALA A 362 -6.68 7.61 32.65
N ILE A 363 -6.31 7.17 31.45
CA ILE A 363 -4.99 7.42 30.85
C ILE A 363 -4.82 8.93 30.69
N ARG A 364 -3.90 9.48 31.49
CA ARG A 364 -3.42 10.85 31.40
C ARG A 364 -2.06 10.80 30.71
N LEU A 365 -1.92 11.52 29.60
CA LEU A 365 -0.62 11.76 29.00
C LEU A 365 0.23 12.60 29.96
N ALA A 366 1.56 12.44 29.88
CA ALA A 366 2.49 13.33 30.56
C ALA A 366 2.32 14.78 30.06
N GLN A 367 2.76 15.74 30.85
CA GLN A 367 2.84 17.13 30.39
C GLN A 367 3.93 17.22 29.31
N ALA A 368 3.62 17.88 28.19
CA ALA A 368 4.61 18.18 27.16
C ALA A 368 5.79 18.98 27.77
N PRO A 369 7.05 18.62 27.48
CA PRO A 369 8.21 19.38 27.94
C PRO A 369 8.19 20.82 27.43
N SER A 370 8.88 21.72 28.15
CA SER A 370 9.13 23.08 27.66
C SER A 370 9.96 23.04 26.36
N ALA A 371 9.76 24.01 25.47
CA ALA A 371 10.51 24.08 24.22
C ALA A 371 12.01 24.37 24.48
N PRO A 372 12.96 23.64 23.85
CA PRO A 372 14.36 24.03 23.86
C PRO A 372 14.53 25.36 23.12
N ILE A 373 15.08 26.38 23.79
CA ILE A 373 15.25 27.73 23.23
C ILE A 373 16.69 27.99 22.81
N SER A 374 16.92 29.10 22.10
CA SER A 374 18.27 29.57 21.74
C SER A 374 19.10 28.50 21.00
N LEU A 375 18.50 27.80 20.04
CA LEU A 375 19.25 26.89 19.16
C LEU A 375 20.22 27.72 18.31
N MET A 376 21.50 27.49 18.56
CA MET A 376 22.65 28.08 17.88
C MET A 376 23.57 26.96 17.37
N GLY A 377 24.50 27.30 16.50
CA GLY A 377 25.44 26.32 15.97
C GLY A 377 26.38 26.89 14.92
N THR A 378 27.39 26.10 14.56
CA THR A 378 28.44 26.45 13.61
C THR A 378 28.76 25.29 12.67
N MET A 379 29.09 25.61 11.41
CA MET A 379 29.64 24.65 10.46
C MET A 379 31.17 24.65 10.54
N ASN A 380 31.75 23.47 10.74
CA ASN A 380 33.15 23.24 10.43
C ASN A 380 33.24 22.86 8.94
N ASN A 381 33.60 23.83 8.10
CA ASN A 381 33.70 23.66 6.65
C ASN A 381 34.83 22.70 6.23
N THR A 382 35.79 22.40 7.11
CA THR A 382 36.92 21.48 6.84
C THR A 382 36.54 20.01 7.05
N THR A 383 35.67 19.72 8.02
CA THR A 383 35.17 18.36 8.31
C THR A 383 33.73 18.12 7.85
N ALA A 384 33.11 19.11 7.21
CA ALA A 384 31.69 19.14 6.85
C ALA A 384 30.75 18.80 8.02
N SER A 385 31.10 19.15 9.26
CA SER A 385 30.30 18.82 10.45
C SER A 385 29.61 20.04 11.04
N ALA A 386 28.35 19.90 11.41
CA ALA A 386 27.61 20.88 12.20
C ALA A 386 27.79 20.58 13.70
N SER A 387 28.08 21.61 14.49
CA SER A 387 27.98 21.58 15.95
C SER A 387 26.86 22.50 16.40
N LEU A 388 25.96 21.98 17.23
CA LEU A 388 24.73 22.63 17.69
C LEU A 388 24.73 22.74 19.22
N THR A 389 24.18 23.84 19.73
CA THR A 389 23.93 24.07 21.16
C THR A 389 22.57 24.73 21.34
N TRP A 390 21.85 24.38 22.40
CA TRP A 390 20.60 25.03 22.79
C TRP A 390 20.57 25.31 24.29
N THR A 391 19.52 25.97 24.76
CA THR A 391 19.21 26.11 26.19
C THR A 391 18.08 25.16 26.54
N ASP A 392 18.33 24.27 27.50
CA ASP A 392 17.30 23.47 28.13
C ASP A 392 16.43 24.37 29.03
N THR A 393 15.12 24.21 28.97
CA THR A 393 14.12 24.97 29.75
C THR A 393 13.14 24.05 30.49
N SER A 394 13.46 22.75 30.49
CA SER A 394 12.61 21.67 30.98
C SER A 394 13.35 20.88 32.07
N ALA A 395 12.60 20.02 32.76
CA ALA A 395 13.11 19.02 33.71
C ALA A 395 12.20 17.77 33.71
N THR A 396 11.54 17.52 32.59
CA THR A 396 10.45 16.53 32.42
C THR A 396 10.55 15.74 31.10
N GLU A 397 11.50 16.09 30.25
CA GLU A 397 11.92 15.39 29.05
C GLU A 397 12.74 14.13 29.40
N SER A 398 12.65 13.11 28.56
CA SER A 398 13.56 11.95 28.58
C SER A 398 14.73 12.11 27.60
N GLY A 399 14.61 13.04 26.64
CA GLY A 399 15.69 13.43 25.74
C GLY A 399 15.29 14.48 24.70
N PHE A 400 16.23 14.74 23.79
CA PHE A 400 16.07 15.65 22.67
C PHE A 400 16.25 14.91 21.34
N LEU A 401 15.33 15.14 20.41
CA LEU A 401 15.42 14.78 19.00
C LEU A 401 16.06 15.93 18.22
N ILE A 402 17.10 15.63 17.44
CA ILE A 402 17.69 16.59 16.50
C ILE A 402 17.25 16.23 15.09
N ARG A 403 16.53 17.13 14.43
CA ARG A 403 16.10 16.98 13.04
C ARG A 403 16.83 17.96 12.12
N ARG A 404 17.20 17.48 10.94
CA ARG A 404 17.83 18.23 9.83
C ARG A 404 16.94 18.08 8.60
N ASN A 405 16.89 19.06 7.71
CA ASN A 405 16.28 18.84 6.39
C ASN A 405 17.25 18.14 5.41
N ASP A 406 16.72 17.37 4.47
CA ASP A 406 17.47 16.83 3.32
C ASP A 406 17.44 17.81 2.12
N ILE A 407 18.09 17.43 1.01
CA ILE A 407 18.12 18.22 -0.23
C ILE A 407 16.74 18.39 -0.90
N ASN A 408 15.73 17.63 -0.47
CA ASN A 408 14.34 17.70 -0.92
C ASN A 408 13.43 18.40 0.11
N ASN A 409 14.04 19.08 1.11
CA ASN A 409 13.41 19.73 2.24
C ASN A 409 12.55 18.80 3.14
N ARG A 410 12.89 17.51 3.21
CA ARG A 410 12.28 16.52 4.10
C ARG A 410 13.02 16.46 5.42
N TRP A 411 12.32 16.44 6.54
CA TRP A 411 12.95 16.32 7.85
C TRP A 411 13.41 14.88 8.11
N VAL A 412 14.67 14.72 8.50
CA VAL A 412 15.28 13.47 8.97
C VAL A 412 15.79 13.65 10.40
N THR A 413 15.56 12.65 11.25
CA THR A 413 16.20 12.57 12.56
C THR A 413 17.68 12.21 12.35
N VAL A 414 18.58 13.14 12.68
CA VAL A 414 20.03 12.95 12.55
C VAL A 414 20.69 12.48 13.84
N GLY A 415 19.97 12.51 14.96
CA GLY A 415 20.40 11.95 16.22
C GLY A 415 19.41 12.21 17.35
N LYS A 416 19.67 11.57 18.48
CA LYS A 416 19.03 11.83 19.77
C LYS A 416 20.09 12.01 20.85
N VAL A 417 19.79 12.81 21.86
CA VAL A 417 20.59 12.91 23.09
C VAL A 417 19.67 12.79 24.31
N SER A 418 20.23 12.37 25.44
CA SER A 418 19.50 12.21 26.70
C SER A 418 19.02 13.56 27.27
N ALA A 419 18.09 13.51 28.22
CA ALA A 419 17.69 14.65 29.05
C ALA A 419 18.89 15.44 29.57
N ASN A 420 18.75 16.77 29.72
CA ASN A 420 19.81 17.71 30.15
C ASN A 420 21.06 17.80 29.22
N ILE A 421 21.17 17.03 28.13
CA ILE A 421 22.27 17.18 27.15
C ILE A 421 21.85 18.23 26.11
N ALA A 422 22.38 19.44 26.23
CA ALA A 422 22.02 20.59 25.39
C ALA A 422 22.99 20.89 24.22
N TYR A 423 23.72 19.87 23.75
CA TYR A 423 24.66 19.98 22.62
C TYR A 423 24.63 18.74 21.72
N PHE A 424 24.98 18.91 20.44
CA PHE A 424 25.04 17.81 19.47
C PHE A 424 25.98 18.14 18.30
N THR A 425 26.75 17.16 17.81
CA THR A 425 27.63 17.32 16.62
C THR A 425 27.36 16.20 15.63
N ASN A 426 27.24 16.54 14.33
CA ASN A 426 26.87 15.59 13.28
C ASN A 426 27.57 15.93 11.94
N GLY A 427 27.98 14.89 11.21
CA GLY A 427 28.50 15.01 9.84
C GLY A 427 27.38 15.32 8.84
N VAL A 428 27.56 16.37 8.04
CA VAL A 428 26.70 16.70 6.91
C VAL A 428 27.25 15.97 5.68
N GLU A 429 26.74 14.76 5.45
CA GLU A 429 27.17 13.89 4.36
C GLU A 429 27.08 14.58 2.99
N ASN A 430 28.16 14.51 2.22
CA ASN A 430 28.21 15.11 0.89
C ASN A 430 27.43 14.27 -0.13
N ALA A 431 26.18 14.67 -0.38
CA ALA A 431 25.45 14.27 -1.59
C ALA A 431 26.23 14.76 -2.82
N ALA A 432 26.90 13.83 -3.50
CA ALA A 432 27.92 14.09 -4.51
C ALA A 432 27.38 14.85 -5.74
N GLY A 433 28.15 15.82 -6.24
CA GLY A 433 27.98 16.35 -7.60
C GLY A 433 27.12 17.62 -7.76
N ALA A 434 27.16 18.56 -6.81
CA ALA A 434 26.63 19.92 -7.04
C ALA A 434 27.60 20.98 -6.50
N ALA A 435 27.93 21.98 -7.33
CA ALA A 435 28.94 23.01 -7.06
C ALA A 435 28.31 24.38 -6.71
N ASP A 436 27.24 24.35 -5.92
CA ASP A 436 26.48 25.52 -5.48
C ASP A 436 26.27 25.50 -3.96
N PHE A 437 26.01 26.68 -3.39
CA PHE A 437 25.82 26.88 -1.95
C PHE A 437 24.68 26.03 -1.39
N LYS A 438 24.96 25.23 -0.34
CA LYS A 438 23.94 24.42 0.35
C LYS A 438 23.75 24.90 1.78
N SER A 439 22.51 25.27 2.10
CA SER A 439 22.04 25.53 3.45
C SER A 439 21.25 24.33 3.96
N VAL A 440 21.65 23.79 5.13
CA VAL A 440 20.88 22.79 5.87
C VAL A 440 20.23 23.46 7.07
N THR A 441 18.98 23.11 7.36
CA THR A 441 18.21 23.68 8.48
C THR A 441 18.03 22.64 9.56
N TYR A 442 18.27 23.03 10.80
CA TYR A 442 18.10 22.19 11.99
C TYR A 442 16.96 22.70 12.88
N LYS A 443 16.30 21.77 13.58
CA LYS A 443 15.39 22.02 14.71
C LYS A 443 15.62 20.97 15.81
N VAL A 444 15.43 21.36 17.06
CA VAL A 444 15.51 20.46 18.22
C VAL A 444 14.15 20.37 18.89
N ILE A 445 13.76 19.17 19.33
CA ILE A 445 12.48 18.88 19.98
C ILE A 445 12.77 18.08 21.26
N GLY A 446 12.43 18.62 22.43
CA GLY A 446 12.43 17.85 23.68
C GLY A 446 11.24 16.91 23.70
N TYR A 447 11.37 15.71 24.24
CA TYR A 447 10.26 14.74 24.27
C TYR A 447 10.24 13.94 25.57
N THR A 448 9.05 13.47 25.96
CA THR A 448 8.85 12.51 27.06
C THR A 448 7.73 11.55 26.69
N ASP A 449 7.91 10.24 26.85
CA ASP A 449 6.93 9.20 26.44
C ASP A 449 6.30 9.40 25.04
N SER A 450 7.12 9.77 24.03
CA SER A 450 6.71 10.16 22.66
C SER A 450 5.92 11.48 22.52
N ILE A 451 5.62 12.16 23.63
CA ILE A 451 4.96 13.48 23.67
C ILE A 451 6.02 14.57 23.48
N PRO A 452 5.94 15.38 22.41
CA PRO A 452 6.93 16.41 22.12
C PRO A 452 6.64 17.73 22.83
N SER A 453 7.70 18.52 23.04
CA SER A 453 7.63 19.96 23.19
C SER A 453 7.27 20.64 21.87
N GLU A 454 6.98 21.94 21.89
CA GLU A 454 7.14 22.75 20.68
C GLU A 454 8.63 22.73 20.25
N ALA A 455 8.86 22.85 18.94
CA ALA A 455 10.22 22.85 18.40
C ALA A 455 10.98 24.14 18.75
N SER A 456 12.31 24.04 18.80
CA SER A 456 13.20 25.20 18.89
C SER A 456 12.99 26.18 17.74
N ASN A 457 13.59 27.37 17.83
CA ASN A 457 13.85 28.17 16.64
C ASN A 457 14.59 27.31 15.59
N SER A 458 14.23 27.47 14.32
CA SER A 458 14.96 26.84 13.22
C SER A 458 16.31 27.51 13.02
N LEU A 459 17.37 26.73 12.82
CA LEU A 459 18.72 27.20 12.58
C LEU A 459 19.16 26.81 11.17
N GLY A 460 19.23 27.78 10.26
CA GLY A 460 19.82 27.60 8.93
C GLY A 460 21.35 27.72 9.00
N LEU A 461 22.05 26.66 8.61
CA LEU A 461 23.50 26.60 8.52
C LEU A 461 23.92 26.43 7.05
N THR A 462 24.56 27.45 6.49
CA THR A 462 25.17 27.41 5.16
C THR A 462 26.64 27.02 5.29
N TYR A 463 27.10 26.07 4.47
CA TYR A 463 28.53 25.81 4.29
C TYR A 463 28.97 26.20 2.88
N THR A 464 30.10 26.90 2.79
CA THR A 464 30.75 27.23 1.53
C THR A 464 31.97 26.34 1.37
N TYR A 465 32.04 25.56 0.30
CA TYR A 465 33.20 24.71 0.01
C TYR A 465 34.37 25.56 -0.50
N GLN A 466 35.08 26.21 0.42
CA GLN A 466 36.26 27.01 0.14
C GLN A 466 37.50 26.11 0.12
N PHE A 467 38.13 25.97 -1.05
CA PHE A 467 39.55 25.61 -1.12
C PHE A 467 40.36 26.76 -0.52
N GLY A 468 40.87 26.60 0.71
CA GLY A 468 41.57 27.65 1.45
C GLY A 468 42.80 27.12 2.17
N SER A 469 43.93 27.82 2.02
CA SER A 469 45.22 27.49 2.64
C SER A 469 45.24 27.77 4.14
N THR A 470 46.10 27.05 4.87
CA THR A 470 46.33 27.24 6.31
C THR A 470 47.09 28.53 6.62
N SER A 471 46.81 29.11 7.79
CA SER A 471 47.58 30.22 8.36
C SER A 471 48.72 29.74 9.26
N SER A 472 49.92 30.26 9.06
CA SER A 472 51.02 30.21 10.04
C SER A 472 51.53 31.62 10.35
N SER A 473 52.08 31.82 11.54
CA SER A 473 52.27 33.16 12.13
C SER A 473 53.74 33.54 12.34
N SER A 474 54.22 34.58 11.67
CA SER A 474 55.18 35.54 12.24
C SER A 474 55.46 36.79 11.38
N SER A 475 55.17 37.97 11.96
CA SER A 475 55.93 39.23 11.89
C SER A 475 56.35 39.90 10.55
N VAL A 476 55.84 41.14 10.37
CA VAL A 476 56.53 42.36 9.85
C VAL A 476 56.47 42.72 8.34
N SER A 477 55.91 43.92 8.10
CA SER A 477 56.11 44.88 6.97
C SER A 477 55.65 44.59 5.52
N SER A 478 54.39 44.98 5.26
CA SER A 478 53.99 45.97 4.23
C SER A 478 54.04 45.66 2.70
N ARG A 479 52.95 46.09 2.02
CA ARG A 479 52.75 46.36 0.57
C ARG A 479 52.45 45.18 -0.39
N SER A 480 51.17 45.15 -0.79
CA SER A 480 50.70 45.09 -2.20
C SER A 480 51.00 43.89 -3.12
N ALA A 481 50.02 42.99 -3.21
CA ALA A 481 49.45 42.36 -4.43
C ALA A 481 50.35 41.82 -5.57
N SER A 482 50.30 40.50 -5.81
CA SER A 482 50.09 39.85 -7.13
C SER A 482 50.01 38.30 -6.99
N SER A 483 49.90 37.55 -8.08
CA SER A 483 49.40 36.15 -8.14
C SER A 483 50.39 35.11 -8.70
N SER A 484 50.41 33.86 -8.18
CA SER A 484 50.95 32.64 -8.84
C SER A 484 50.65 31.33 -8.05
N SER A 485 51.06 30.14 -8.55
CA SER A 485 50.55 28.80 -8.14
C SER A 485 51.55 27.62 -8.27
N ALA A 486 51.52 26.61 -7.37
CA ALA A 486 52.33 25.36 -7.36
C ALA A 486 51.84 24.36 -6.26
N PRO A 487 52.37 23.12 -6.05
CA PRO A 487 52.86 22.03 -6.94
C PRO A 487 52.26 20.61 -6.60
N MET A 488 52.87 19.50 -7.06
CA MET A 488 52.50 18.09 -6.75
C MET A 488 53.56 17.32 -5.89
N LEU A 489 53.18 16.15 -5.33
CA LEU A 489 54.03 15.26 -4.50
C LEU A 489 54.61 14.05 -5.26
N MET A 490 55.65 13.41 -4.70
CA MET A 490 56.31 12.18 -5.20
C MET A 490 56.41 11.09 -4.11
N GLY A 491 56.54 9.81 -4.52
CA GLY A 491 56.58 8.64 -3.63
C GLY A 491 57.81 7.75 -3.78
N ASP A 492 58.06 6.92 -2.76
CA ASP A 492 59.24 6.05 -2.58
C ASP A 492 58.88 4.55 -2.67
N ALA A 493 59.44 3.87 -3.67
CA ALA A 493 59.17 2.45 -3.94
C ALA A 493 59.72 1.48 -2.87
N ALA A 494 60.76 1.85 -2.12
CA ALA A 494 61.33 1.00 -1.08
C ALA A 494 60.40 0.96 0.14
N ARG A 495 59.87 2.12 0.56
CA ARG A 495 58.85 2.19 1.62
C ARG A 495 57.53 1.55 1.19
N GLY A 496 57.15 1.72 -0.08
CA GLY A 496 55.98 1.07 -0.66
C GLY A 496 56.01 -0.46 -0.57
N LYS A 497 57.19 -1.08 -0.77
CA LYS A 497 57.37 -2.52 -0.57
C LYS A 497 57.15 -2.95 0.89
N THR A 498 57.73 -2.21 1.84
CA THR A 498 57.55 -2.50 3.28
C THR A 498 56.09 -2.34 3.72
N LEU A 499 55.35 -1.39 3.15
CA LEU A 499 53.91 -1.22 3.37
C LEU A 499 53.09 -2.36 2.76
N TRP A 500 53.44 -2.81 1.55
CA TRP A 500 52.80 -3.94 0.87
C TRP A 500 52.94 -5.27 1.64
N GLU A 501 54.12 -5.51 2.21
CA GLU A 501 54.44 -6.70 3.01
C GLU A 501 53.98 -6.60 4.48
N SER A 502 53.37 -5.49 4.89
CA SER A 502 52.94 -5.25 6.28
C SER A 502 51.62 -5.94 6.64
N PRO A 503 51.57 -6.73 7.74
CA PRO A 503 50.32 -7.32 8.25
C PRO A 503 49.25 -6.30 8.62
N ALA A 504 49.62 -5.06 8.94
CA ALA A 504 48.68 -4.01 9.33
C ALA A 504 47.88 -3.42 8.15
N VAL A 505 48.41 -3.52 6.92
CA VAL A 505 47.73 -3.07 5.69
C VAL A 505 47.10 -4.26 4.95
N GLY A 506 47.63 -5.48 5.14
CA GLY A 506 46.97 -6.73 4.76
C GLY A 506 46.99 -7.08 3.27
N CYS A 507 47.59 -6.25 2.41
CA CYS A 507 47.59 -6.41 0.95
C CYS A 507 48.03 -7.81 0.45
N LEU A 508 49.04 -8.39 1.10
CA LEU A 508 49.58 -9.72 0.77
C LEU A 508 48.52 -10.83 0.79
N PHE A 509 47.51 -10.73 1.68
CA PHE A 509 46.43 -11.72 1.84
C PHE A 509 45.52 -11.81 0.59
N CYS A 510 45.38 -10.73 -0.17
CA CYS A 510 44.53 -10.67 -1.36
C CYS A 510 45.30 -10.79 -2.68
N HIS A 511 46.61 -10.49 -2.69
CA HIS A 511 47.36 -10.30 -3.94
C HIS A 511 48.68 -11.08 -4.06
N ALA A 512 49.13 -11.74 -2.98
CA ALA A 512 50.44 -12.38 -2.86
C ALA A 512 51.64 -11.42 -3.03
N VAL A 513 52.85 -11.93 -2.74
CA VAL A 513 54.07 -11.10 -2.59
C VAL A 513 54.40 -10.31 -3.86
N ASN A 514 54.20 -10.91 -5.04
CA ASN A 514 54.55 -10.33 -6.34
C ASN A 514 53.34 -9.72 -7.09
N ALA A 515 52.19 -9.54 -6.43
CA ALA A 515 50.91 -9.08 -7.02
C ALA A 515 50.34 -9.97 -8.17
N ASP A 516 50.92 -11.15 -8.38
CA ASP A 516 50.72 -12.00 -9.54
C ASP A 516 49.67 -13.12 -9.32
N GLY A 517 49.21 -13.32 -8.08
CA GLY A 517 47.88 -13.85 -7.75
C GLY A 517 47.62 -15.33 -8.03
N THR A 518 48.21 -16.23 -7.23
CA THR A 518 47.72 -17.62 -7.08
C THR A 518 47.75 -18.10 -5.61
N ALA A 519 46.72 -17.76 -4.84
CA ALA A 519 46.38 -18.48 -3.60
C ALA A 519 44.90 -18.27 -3.19
N GLY A 520 44.05 -19.25 -3.50
CA GLY A 520 42.87 -19.57 -2.66
C GLY A 520 41.60 -18.68 -2.70
N SER A 521 41.54 -17.55 -3.43
CA SER A 521 40.28 -16.76 -3.51
C SER A 521 39.98 -16.20 -4.91
N SER A 522 38.72 -15.87 -5.17
CA SER A 522 38.15 -15.59 -6.49
C SER A 522 38.29 -14.12 -6.96
N LEU A 523 39.44 -13.48 -6.66
CA LEU A 523 39.75 -12.11 -7.08
C LEU A 523 41.00 -12.07 -7.96
N SER A 524 40.98 -11.21 -8.99
CA SER A 524 41.89 -11.30 -10.14
C SER A 524 43.28 -10.70 -9.91
N LYS A 525 44.27 -11.27 -10.60
CA LYS A 525 45.65 -10.78 -10.78
C LYS A 525 45.70 -9.31 -11.18
N ILE A 526 46.65 -8.55 -10.62
CA ILE A 526 46.90 -7.15 -10.99
C ILE A 526 47.86 -7.13 -12.18
N ASP A 527 47.42 -6.67 -13.35
CA ASP A 527 48.29 -6.39 -14.49
C ASP A 527 48.71 -4.90 -14.49
N PRO A 528 49.99 -4.57 -14.22
CA PRO A 528 50.48 -3.19 -14.22
C PRO A 528 50.51 -2.53 -15.62
N ARG A 529 50.17 -3.26 -16.69
CA ARG A 529 49.99 -2.73 -18.06
C ARG A 529 48.57 -2.22 -18.33
N ASN A 530 47.63 -2.43 -17.41
CA ASN A 530 46.24 -1.97 -17.57
C ASN A 530 46.17 -0.43 -17.66
N LEU A 531 45.76 0.07 -18.83
CA LEU A 531 45.84 1.49 -19.22
C LEU A 531 44.96 2.46 -18.40
N ARG A 532 44.20 1.97 -17.40
CA ARG A 532 43.55 2.84 -16.41
C ARG A 532 44.55 3.51 -15.45
N PHE A 533 45.78 3.00 -15.38
CA PHE A 533 46.79 3.37 -14.38
C PHE A 533 48.11 3.83 -15.02
N THR A 534 48.03 4.88 -15.84
CA THR A 534 49.16 5.44 -16.61
C THR A 534 50.04 6.42 -15.85
N THR A 535 49.55 7.05 -14.78
CA THR A 535 50.30 8.03 -13.96
C THR A 535 50.37 7.59 -12.50
N SER A 536 51.43 8.01 -11.80
CA SER A 536 51.62 7.74 -10.37
C SER A 536 50.41 8.20 -9.56
N ALA A 537 49.94 9.44 -9.78
CA ALA A 537 48.81 10.03 -9.08
C ALA A 537 47.50 9.24 -9.21
N ASN A 538 47.25 8.60 -10.37
CA ASN A 538 46.06 7.75 -10.54
C ASN A 538 46.19 6.42 -9.79
N ILE A 539 47.40 5.90 -9.60
CA ILE A 539 47.65 4.72 -8.76
C ILE A 539 47.57 5.09 -7.28
N VAL A 540 48.14 6.24 -6.88
CA VAL A 540 47.97 6.82 -5.52
C VAL A 540 46.49 6.85 -5.20
N LYS A 541 45.72 7.65 -5.94
CA LYS A 541 44.30 7.84 -5.64
C LYS A 541 43.48 6.55 -5.69
N TYR A 542 43.79 5.61 -6.59
CA TYR A 542 43.11 4.31 -6.59
C TYR A 542 43.36 3.52 -5.30
N ILE A 543 44.57 3.58 -4.72
CA ILE A 543 44.87 3.01 -3.41
C ILE A 543 44.08 3.76 -2.33
N GLU A 544 44.16 5.09 -2.29
CA GLU A 544 43.43 5.94 -1.31
C GLU A 544 41.92 5.66 -1.28
N ASP A 545 41.31 5.51 -2.46
CA ASP A 545 39.86 5.32 -2.62
C ASP A 545 39.42 3.83 -2.40
N ASN A 546 40.33 2.83 -2.44
CA ASN A 546 39.94 1.41 -2.53
C ASN A 546 40.78 0.38 -1.74
N MET A 547 41.94 0.73 -1.16
CA MET A 547 42.88 -0.24 -0.57
C MET A 547 43.47 0.22 0.78
N PRO A 548 43.37 -0.59 1.85
CA PRO A 548 42.72 -1.91 1.91
C PRO A 548 41.19 -1.81 1.85
N LYS A 549 40.55 -2.76 1.16
CA LYS A 549 39.11 -2.69 0.81
C LYS A 549 38.15 -2.71 2.01
N SER A 550 38.64 -3.10 3.20
CA SER A 550 37.90 -3.06 4.47
C SER A 550 37.95 -1.68 5.15
N ASP A 551 38.99 -0.89 4.89
CA ASP A 551 39.19 0.46 5.41
C ASP A 551 40.18 1.24 4.50
N PRO A 552 39.71 1.86 3.41
CA PRO A 552 40.60 2.58 2.48
C PRO A 552 41.37 3.74 3.11
N ALA A 553 40.84 4.31 4.21
CA ALA A 553 41.51 5.41 4.93
C ALA A 553 42.84 4.98 5.58
N ALA A 554 43.08 3.67 5.75
CA ALA A 554 44.29 3.14 6.37
C ALA A 554 45.58 3.31 5.53
N CYS A 555 45.49 3.64 4.24
CA CYS A 555 46.67 3.93 3.41
C CYS A 555 46.45 5.10 2.44
N VAL A 556 46.33 6.31 3.00
CA VAL A 556 46.17 7.56 2.21
C VAL A 556 47.44 8.41 2.13
N GLY A 557 47.48 9.38 1.22
CA GLY A 557 48.56 10.34 1.06
C GLY A 557 49.90 9.67 0.72
N GLN A 558 50.92 9.90 1.55
CA GLN A 558 52.27 9.34 1.31
C GLN A 558 52.28 7.80 1.33
N CYS A 559 51.36 7.14 2.07
CA CYS A 559 51.25 5.68 2.06
C CYS A 559 50.87 5.16 0.67
N ALA A 560 49.83 5.74 0.07
CA ALA A 560 49.41 5.47 -1.30
C ALA A 560 50.47 5.89 -2.32
N ALA A 561 51.18 7.00 -2.10
CA ALA A 561 52.25 7.46 -2.99
C ALA A 561 53.45 6.51 -3.04
N ASP A 562 53.89 6.02 -1.88
CA ASP A 562 55.00 5.08 -1.76
C ASP A 562 54.60 3.71 -2.32
N THR A 563 53.40 3.21 -1.99
CA THR A 563 52.87 1.94 -2.53
C THR A 563 52.64 2.01 -4.04
N ALA A 564 52.19 3.14 -4.58
CA ALA A 564 52.09 3.39 -6.02
C ALA A 564 53.45 3.39 -6.72
N ALA A 565 54.48 3.98 -6.08
CA ALA A 565 55.85 3.95 -6.60
C ALA A 565 56.39 2.52 -6.63
N TYR A 566 56.07 1.69 -5.63
CA TYR A 566 56.42 0.26 -5.64
C TYR A 566 55.75 -0.48 -6.80
N PHE A 567 54.43 -0.34 -7.00
CA PHE A 567 53.74 -0.94 -8.15
C PHE A 567 54.32 -0.52 -9.51
N LEU A 568 54.72 0.75 -9.66
CA LEU A 568 55.34 1.25 -10.89
C LEU A 568 56.73 0.66 -11.16
N SER A 569 57.48 0.28 -10.11
CA SER A 569 58.80 -0.34 -10.22
C SER A 569 58.78 -1.75 -10.83
N LEU A 570 57.61 -2.41 -10.89
CA LEU A 570 57.44 -3.78 -11.40
C LEU A 570 57.24 -3.84 -12.93
N LYS A 571 57.45 -2.75 -13.67
CA LYS A 571 57.25 -2.65 -15.14
C LYS A 571 58.54 -2.97 -15.92
N PRO A 572 58.52 -3.91 -16.89
CA PRO A 572 59.63 -4.08 -17.84
C PRO A 572 59.73 -2.89 -18.81
N ALA A 573 60.95 -2.48 -19.14
CA ALA A 573 61.20 -1.35 -20.04
C ALA A 573 61.15 -1.73 -21.53
N MET A 574 60.51 -0.89 -22.36
CA MET A 574 60.62 -0.89 -23.83
C MET A 574 60.61 0.55 -24.38
N SER A 575 61.12 0.72 -25.60
CA SER A 575 61.65 2.00 -26.09
C SER A 575 60.65 2.87 -26.86
N SER A 576 61.05 4.14 -27.04
CA SER A 576 60.28 5.22 -27.67
C SER A 576 60.64 5.47 -29.13
N SER A 577 59.66 5.82 -29.96
CA SER A 577 59.86 6.67 -31.14
C SER A 577 58.62 7.55 -31.38
N SER A 578 58.84 8.71 -32.01
CA SER A 578 57.84 9.78 -32.14
C SER A 578 57.61 10.16 -33.61
N SER A 579 56.38 10.53 -33.97
CA SER A 579 56.07 11.28 -35.19
C SER A 579 54.68 11.92 -35.11
N SER A 580 54.60 13.19 -35.48
CA SER A 580 53.34 13.93 -35.63
C SER A 580 52.71 13.68 -37.00
N ARG A 581 51.37 13.66 -37.08
CA ARG A 581 50.62 13.88 -38.33
C ARG A 581 49.19 14.33 -38.09
N SER A 582 48.61 14.94 -39.12
CA SER A 582 47.40 15.75 -39.09
C SER A 582 46.09 14.95 -38.94
N ALA A 583 44.99 15.69 -38.73
CA ALA A 583 43.64 15.14 -38.70
C ALA A 583 43.30 14.31 -39.95
N SER A 584 42.61 13.19 -39.72
CA SER A 584 42.08 12.30 -40.77
C SER A 584 40.62 11.95 -40.44
N SER A 585 39.72 12.19 -41.37
CA SER A 585 38.33 11.73 -41.30
C SER A 585 38.28 10.20 -41.35
N VAL A 586 37.74 9.56 -40.31
CA VAL A 586 37.45 8.11 -40.35
C VAL A 586 36.29 7.89 -41.31
N SER A 587 36.51 7.08 -42.35
CA SER A 587 35.52 6.84 -43.41
C SER A 587 34.24 6.19 -42.88
N SER A 588 33.08 6.70 -43.34
CA SER A 588 31.75 6.13 -43.11
C SER A 588 31.66 4.65 -43.52
N SER A 589 32.50 4.21 -44.47
CA SER A 589 32.57 2.84 -44.99
C SER A 589 33.04 1.77 -44.00
N VAL A 590 33.43 2.16 -42.77
CA VAL A 590 33.82 1.21 -41.70
C VAL A 590 32.63 0.89 -40.79
N ILE A 591 31.82 1.89 -40.44
CA ILE A 591 30.63 1.72 -39.58
C ILE A 591 29.51 0.99 -40.33
N SER A 592 29.43 1.13 -41.67
CA SER A 592 28.50 0.39 -42.53
C SER A 592 28.62 -1.14 -42.39
N ASN A 593 29.82 -1.66 -42.08
CA ASN A 593 30.10 -3.11 -42.14
C ASN A 593 30.09 -3.81 -40.78
N LEU A 594 30.02 -3.08 -39.66
CA LEU A 594 29.96 -3.65 -38.32
C LEU A 594 28.51 -3.96 -37.88
N THR A 595 28.33 -4.97 -37.04
CA THR A 595 27.04 -5.28 -36.40
C THR A 595 26.78 -4.38 -35.18
N GLY A 596 25.52 -4.28 -34.75
CA GLY A 596 25.16 -3.55 -33.52
C GLY A 596 25.83 -4.08 -32.26
N GLU A 597 26.06 -5.40 -32.19
CA GLU A 597 26.79 -6.07 -31.09
C GLU A 597 28.26 -5.69 -31.06
N GLN A 598 28.91 -5.69 -32.22
CA GLN A 598 30.29 -5.24 -32.38
C GLN A 598 30.42 -3.76 -32.02
N LEU A 599 29.48 -2.92 -32.46
CA LEU A 599 29.47 -1.48 -32.15
C LEU A 599 29.21 -1.22 -30.65
N TYR A 600 28.25 -1.90 -30.02
CA TYR A 600 27.97 -1.79 -28.59
C TYR A 600 29.19 -2.16 -27.72
N THR A 601 29.94 -3.16 -28.16
CA THR A 601 31.19 -3.58 -27.51
C THR A 601 32.33 -2.59 -27.77
N GLN A 602 32.58 -2.23 -29.04
CA GLN A 602 33.69 -1.36 -29.45
C GLN A 602 33.54 0.09 -28.99
N LYS A 603 32.31 0.61 -28.89
CA LYS A 603 32.00 1.92 -28.29
C LYS A 603 31.97 1.88 -26.76
N GLY A 604 32.28 0.73 -26.16
CA GLY A 604 32.46 0.57 -24.72
C GLY A 604 31.17 0.63 -23.90
N CYS A 605 30.00 0.59 -24.53
CA CYS A 605 28.70 0.66 -23.85
C CYS A 605 28.55 -0.47 -22.82
N ALA A 606 29.00 -1.67 -23.18
CA ALA A 606 29.04 -2.85 -22.30
C ALA A 606 29.79 -2.61 -20.97
N ASN A 607 30.80 -1.73 -20.94
CA ASN A 607 31.57 -1.44 -19.73
C ASN A 607 30.76 -0.66 -18.69
N CYS A 608 29.79 0.14 -19.12
CA CYS A 608 28.90 0.89 -18.24
C CYS A 608 27.60 0.13 -17.95
N HIS A 609 27.06 -0.53 -18.97
CA HIS A 609 25.70 -1.09 -18.94
C HIS A 609 25.63 -2.61 -18.79
N GLY A 610 26.76 -3.33 -18.84
CA GLY A 610 26.78 -4.80 -18.86
C GLY A 610 26.64 -5.35 -20.28
N ALA A 611 26.93 -6.64 -20.45
CA ALA A 611 26.94 -7.29 -21.77
C ALA A 611 25.55 -7.31 -22.44
N ARG A 612 24.46 -7.25 -21.66
CA ARG A 612 23.06 -7.21 -22.14
C ARG A 612 22.21 -6.17 -21.40
N GLY A 613 22.83 -5.04 -21.00
CA GLY A 613 22.12 -4.02 -20.22
C GLY A 613 21.87 -4.41 -18.75
N ASP A 614 22.58 -5.43 -18.28
CA ASP A 614 22.42 -6.16 -17.02
C ASP A 614 23.19 -5.57 -15.83
N ASN A 615 23.99 -4.51 -16.01
CA ASN A 615 24.73 -3.88 -14.90
C ASN A 615 23.76 -3.21 -13.91
N PRO A 616 23.70 -3.63 -12.63
CA PRO A 616 22.73 -3.11 -11.66
C PRO A 616 22.92 -1.63 -11.30
N MET A 617 24.09 -1.03 -11.58
CA MET A 617 24.32 0.41 -11.37
C MET A 617 23.81 1.28 -12.53
N ARG A 618 23.68 0.72 -13.74
CA ARG A 618 23.21 1.43 -14.95
C ARG A 618 22.44 0.48 -15.89
N PRO A 619 21.34 -0.14 -15.46
CA PRO A 619 20.64 -1.13 -16.27
C PRO A 619 19.95 -0.51 -17.48
N ILE A 620 19.99 -1.17 -18.63
CA ILE A 620 19.19 -0.80 -19.81
C ILE A 620 17.87 -1.56 -19.72
N VAL A 621 16.86 -0.91 -19.11
CA VAL A 621 15.49 -1.46 -19.05
C VAL A 621 14.86 -1.30 -20.43
N VAL A 622 15.08 -2.30 -21.30
CA VAL A 622 14.84 -2.21 -22.75
C VAL A 622 13.38 -1.89 -23.08
N ASP A 623 12.42 -2.39 -22.30
CA ASP A 623 10.98 -2.13 -22.45
C ASP A 623 10.61 -0.64 -22.44
N ARG A 624 11.43 0.21 -21.80
CA ARG A 624 11.24 1.66 -21.71
C ARG A 624 11.64 2.41 -22.99
N TRP A 625 11.99 1.72 -24.06
CA TRP A 625 12.47 2.34 -25.30
C TRP A 625 11.80 1.76 -26.54
N THR A 626 11.64 2.61 -27.56
CA THR A 626 11.34 2.21 -28.94
C THR A 626 12.61 2.35 -29.78
N ARG A 627 12.58 1.88 -31.02
CA ARG A 627 13.69 2.04 -31.98
C ARG A 627 14.16 3.49 -32.06
N ASN A 628 13.24 4.41 -32.35
CA ASN A 628 13.58 5.80 -32.61
C ASN A 628 14.01 6.54 -31.33
N SER A 629 13.34 6.33 -30.19
CA SER A 629 13.77 6.99 -28.94
C SER A 629 15.11 6.47 -28.42
N LEU A 630 15.43 5.20 -28.63
CA LEU A 630 16.74 4.65 -28.28
C LEU A 630 17.84 5.19 -29.19
N ILE A 631 17.59 5.29 -30.49
CA ILE A 631 18.49 5.96 -31.45
C ILE A 631 18.75 7.40 -31.00
N THR A 632 17.71 8.20 -30.79
CA THR A 632 17.84 9.60 -30.37
C THR A 632 18.56 9.70 -29.02
N LYS A 633 18.37 8.76 -28.09
CA LYS A 633 19.08 8.78 -26.80
C LYS A 633 20.55 8.37 -26.92
N ILE A 634 20.92 7.55 -27.91
CA ILE A 634 22.32 7.23 -28.18
C ILE A 634 22.99 8.42 -28.87
N ASP A 635 22.46 8.87 -30.02
CA ASP A 635 22.92 10.05 -30.79
C ASP A 635 23.23 11.27 -29.89
N SER A 636 22.31 11.59 -28.97
CA SER A 636 22.41 12.80 -28.14
C SER A 636 23.17 12.64 -26.83
N SER A 637 23.54 11.42 -26.41
CA SER A 637 24.03 11.21 -25.03
C SER A 637 24.98 10.03 -24.80
N MET A 638 25.28 9.19 -25.80
CA MET A 638 26.09 7.97 -25.58
C MET A 638 27.14 7.76 -26.69
N PRO A 639 28.38 7.37 -26.35
CA PRO A 639 28.96 7.21 -25.01
C PRO A 639 28.93 8.51 -24.18
N LEU A 640 28.75 8.36 -22.85
CA LEU A 640 28.45 9.47 -21.92
C LEU A 640 29.46 10.64 -21.95
N ASN A 641 30.70 10.37 -22.37
CA ASN A 641 31.80 11.33 -22.41
C ASN A 641 32.18 11.77 -23.85
N ASP A 642 31.59 11.15 -24.88
CA ASP A 642 31.79 11.47 -26.31
C ASP A 642 30.59 10.95 -27.14
N PRO A 643 29.42 11.62 -27.09
CA PRO A 643 28.25 11.22 -27.87
C PRO A 643 28.51 11.31 -29.39
N SER A 644 29.31 12.29 -29.82
CA SER A 644 29.77 12.47 -31.20
C SER A 644 30.41 11.21 -31.80
N SER A 645 31.02 10.36 -30.98
CA SER A 645 31.64 9.12 -31.46
C SER A 645 30.66 8.06 -31.97
N CYS A 646 29.35 8.16 -31.71
CA CYS A 646 28.38 7.16 -32.17
C CYS A 646 27.01 7.73 -32.57
N VAL A 647 27.01 8.56 -33.61
CA VAL A 647 25.79 9.12 -34.21
C VAL A 647 25.29 8.34 -35.44
N GLY A 648 24.02 8.52 -35.82
CA GLY A 648 23.41 8.05 -37.08
C GLY A 648 23.36 6.53 -37.19
N ASP A 649 24.02 5.96 -38.21
CA ASP A 649 24.13 4.51 -38.42
C ASP A 649 24.71 3.78 -37.20
N CYS A 650 25.61 4.44 -36.44
CA CYS A 650 26.18 3.86 -35.23
C CYS A 650 25.13 3.67 -34.13
N ALA A 651 24.39 4.74 -33.81
CA ALA A 651 23.28 4.70 -32.87
C ALA A 651 22.16 3.77 -33.33
N THR A 652 21.84 3.79 -34.63
CA THR A 652 20.83 2.92 -35.28
C THR A 652 21.13 1.45 -35.04
N LYS A 653 22.34 0.99 -35.36
CA LYS A 653 22.73 -0.40 -35.19
C LYS A 653 22.83 -0.81 -33.71
N ILE A 654 23.35 0.06 -32.84
CA ILE A 654 23.40 -0.24 -31.40
C ILE A 654 21.99 -0.31 -30.80
N ALA A 655 21.08 0.60 -31.17
CA ALA A 655 19.69 0.56 -30.74
C ALA A 655 18.99 -0.72 -31.20
N ASP A 656 19.15 -1.11 -32.46
CA ASP A 656 18.61 -2.36 -33.01
C ASP A 656 19.10 -3.58 -32.22
N TYR A 657 20.41 -3.66 -31.93
CA TYR A 657 20.98 -4.75 -31.14
C TYR A 657 20.45 -4.78 -29.70
N ILE A 658 20.42 -3.65 -29.00
CA ILE A 658 19.83 -3.54 -27.66
C ILE A 658 18.36 -3.98 -27.67
N LEU A 659 17.61 -3.65 -28.72
CA LEU A 659 16.20 -4.05 -28.87
C LEU A 659 16.01 -5.53 -29.21
N THR A 660 17.06 -6.27 -29.63
CA THR A 660 17.02 -7.75 -29.64
C THR A 660 17.03 -8.37 -28.23
N TRP A 661 17.38 -7.59 -27.19
CA TRP A 661 17.31 -8.05 -25.80
C TRP A 661 16.01 -7.70 -25.08
N LYS A 662 15.09 -6.94 -25.71
CA LYS A 662 13.68 -7.20 -25.36
C LYS A 662 13.49 -8.69 -25.64
N PRO A 663 13.03 -9.51 -24.69
CA PRO A 663 12.42 -10.76 -25.10
C PRO A 663 11.33 -10.32 -26.08
N PRO A 664 11.37 -10.76 -27.37
CA PRO A 664 10.22 -10.51 -28.21
C PRO A 664 9.04 -11.17 -27.49
N VAL A 665 7.85 -10.56 -27.58
CA VAL A 665 6.64 -11.13 -26.99
C VAL A 665 6.17 -12.29 -27.87
N VAL A 666 7.04 -13.30 -27.98
CA VAL A 666 6.79 -14.58 -28.59
C VAL A 666 5.91 -15.32 -27.60
N CYS A 667 4.60 -15.30 -27.84
CA CYS A 667 3.65 -16.12 -27.13
C CYS A 667 3.84 -17.59 -27.55
N THR A 668 4.99 -18.17 -27.15
CA THR A 668 5.37 -19.58 -27.35
C THR A 668 4.46 -20.51 -26.58
N THR A 669 3.94 -20.04 -25.46
CA THR A 669 2.76 -20.53 -24.77
C THR A 669 1.59 -19.59 -25.03
N GLY A 670 0.37 -20.15 -25.07
CA GLY A 670 -0.85 -19.40 -25.36
C GLY A 670 -1.32 -18.49 -24.21
N GLU A 671 -2.58 -18.04 -24.32
CA GLU A 671 -3.26 -17.20 -23.31
C GLU A 671 -3.06 -17.71 -21.87
N ASP A 672 -2.77 -16.77 -20.97
CA ASP A 672 -2.28 -17.07 -19.63
C ASP A 672 -3.41 -17.58 -18.73
N ILE A 673 -3.39 -18.89 -18.44
CA ILE A 673 -4.45 -19.54 -17.65
C ILE A 673 -4.51 -18.92 -16.25
N LEU A 674 -5.69 -18.45 -15.85
CA LEU A 674 -5.92 -17.77 -14.57
C LEU A 674 -5.72 -18.70 -13.36
N PRO A 675 -5.31 -18.17 -12.20
CA PRO A 675 -5.13 -18.98 -10.99
C PRO A 675 -6.47 -19.47 -10.42
N ARG A 676 -6.49 -20.68 -9.84
CA ARG A 676 -7.59 -21.20 -9.02
C ARG A 676 -7.87 -20.26 -7.85
N ARG A 677 -9.13 -19.92 -7.62
CA ARG A 677 -9.51 -18.89 -6.63
C ARG A 677 -10.95 -18.99 -6.14
N LEU A 678 -11.19 -18.40 -4.97
CA LEU A 678 -12.51 -17.99 -4.49
C LEU A 678 -12.58 -16.46 -4.58
N ARG A 679 -13.56 -15.91 -5.31
CA ARG A 679 -13.77 -14.46 -5.41
C ARG A 679 -14.90 -14.03 -4.49
N LEU A 680 -14.65 -13.09 -3.58
CA LEU A 680 -15.71 -12.43 -2.81
C LEU A 680 -16.62 -11.67 -3.79
N LEU A 681 -17.95 -11.80 -3.64
CA LEU A 681 -18.89 -10.95 -4.37
C LEU A 681 -18.60 -9.49 -4.02
N THR A 682 -18.51 -8.59 -5.00
CA THR A 682 -18.51 -7.15 -4.69
C THR A 682 -19.86 -6.76 -4.09
N ASN A 683 -19.92 -5.64 -3.38
CA ASN A 683 -21.17 -5.16 -2.77
C ASN A 683 -22.31 -5.03 -3.80
N ARG A 684 -21.99 -4.73 -5.06
CA ARG A 684 -22.95 -4.70 -6.17
C ARG A 684 -23.36 -6.10 -6.66
N GLU A 685 -22.43 -7.04 -6.79
CA GLU A 685 -22.76 -8.43 -7.11
C GLU A 685 -23.61 -9.09 -6.01
N TYR A 686 -23.33 -8.79 -4.74
CA TYR A 686 -24.09 -9.21 -3.56
C TYR A 686 -25.52 -8.65 -3.61
N ALA A 687 -25.68 -7.34 -3.82
CA ALA A 687 -26.97 -6.66 -3.96
C ALA A 687 -27.85 -7.29 -5.07
N ASN A 688 -27.27 -7.46 -6.27
CA ASN A 688 -27.97 -8.05 -7.41
C ASN A 688 -28.36 -9.51 -7.15
N THR A 689 -27.44 -10.30 -6.60
CA THR A 689 -27.67 -11.72 -6.26
C THR A 689 -28.79 -11.87 -5.24
N ILE A 690 -28.89 -10.99 -4.24
CA ILE A 690 -29.99 -10.99 -3.26
C ILE A 690 -31.33 -10.62 -3.91
N ASN A 691 -31.35 -9.57 -4.74
CA ASN A 691 -32.55 -9.16 -5.45
C ASN A 691 -33.12 -10.31 -6.30
N ASP A 692 -32.25 -11.00 -7.04
CA ASP A 692 -32.63 -12.15 -7.87
C ASP A 692 -32.98 -13.40 -7.07
N LEU A 693 -32.22 -13.73 -6.01
CA LEU A 693 -32.45 -14.93 -5.20
C LEU A 693 -33.75 -14.84 -4.43
N LEU A 694 -34.05 -13.68 -3.83
CA LEU A 694 -35.18 -13.46 -2.92
C LEU A 694 -36.40 -12.79 -3.57
N GLY A 695 -36.29 -12.23 -4.77
CA GLY A 695 -37.37 -11.45 -5.40
C GLY A 695 -37.60 -10.09 -4.73
N VAL A 696 -36.52 -9.41 -4.33
CA VAL A 696 -36.57 -8.12 -3.61
C VAL A 696 -35.85 -7.01 -4.39
N THR A 697 -36.01 -5.76 -3.96
CA THR A 697 -35.31 -4.59 -4.51
C THR A 697 -34.30 -3.96 -3.54
N THR A 698 -34.28 -4.41 -2.28
CA THR A 698 -33.54 -3.79 -1.16
C THR A 698 -32.05 -4.11 -1.14
N GLY A 699 -31.53 -4.93 -2.06
CA GLY A 699 -30.15 -5.40 -2.06
C GLY A 699 -29.11 -4.28 -2.02
N ALA A 700 -29.33 -3.16 -2.71
CA ALA A 700 -28.42 -2.01 -2.70
C ALA A 700 -28.37 -1.33 -1.30
N THR A 701 -29.52 -1.18 -0.64
CA THR A 701 -29.62 -0.63 0.72
C THR A 701 -28.92 -1.53 1.74
N VAL A 702 -29.00 -2.85 1.57
CA VAL A 702 -28.31 -3.81 2.43
C VAL A 702 -26.80 -3.79 2.16
N ALA A 703 -26.38 -3.78 0.90
CA ALA A 703 -24.97 -3.71 0.52
C ALA A 703 -24.26 -2.43 1.01
N ALA A 704 -24.99 -1.31 1.11
CA ALA A 704 -24.48 -0.07 1.71
C ALA A 704 -24.18 -0.16 3.22
N THR A 705 -24.50 -1.29 3.89
CA THR A 705 -24.13 -1.57 5.29
C THR A 705 -22.88 -2.43 5.44
N LEU A 706 -22.33 -2.92 4.32
CA LEU A 706 -21.11 -3.73 4.28
C LEU A 706 -19.87 -2.83 4.23
N GLU A 707 -18.69 -3.44 4.43
CA GLU A 707 -17.43 -2.72 4.19
C GLU A 707 -17.27 -2.42 2.68
N PRO A 708 -16.90 -1.18 2.27
CA PRO A 708 -16.66 -0.85 0.86
C PRO A 708 -15.63 -1.76 0.16
N ASP A 709 -15.81 -1.93 -1.16
CA ASP A 709 -14.85 -2.62 -2.02
C ASP A 709 -13.65 -1.73 -2.35
N THR A 710 -12.49 -2.35 -2.57
CA THR A 710 -11.26 -1.64 -2.96
C THR A 710 -11.16 -1.57 -4.49
N LYS A 711 -11.20 -0.36 -5.06
CA LYS A 711 -10.93 -0.16 -6.50
C LYS A 711 -9.42 -0.29 -6.78
N VAL A 712 -9.05 -1.06 -7.80
CA VAL A 712 -7.68 -1.13 -8.36
C VAL A 712 -7.77 -0.96 -9.88
N LYS A 713 -6.92 -0.11 -10.47
CA LYS A 713 -7.01 0.32 -11.88
C LYS A 713 -8.42 0.79 -12.32
N GLY A 714 -9.23 1.29 -11.37
CA GLY A 714 -10.61 1.74 -11.57
C GLY A 714 -11.71 0.75 -11.15
N PHE A 715 -11.41 -0.55 -11.08
CA PHE A 715 -12.42 -1.61 -10.92
C PHE A 715 -12.48 -2.15 -9.49
N ASP A 716 -13.69 -2.34 -8.96
CA ASP A 716 -13.98 -2.88 -7.60
C ASP A 716 -13.84 -4.41 -7.50
N ASN A 717 -13.76 -5.08 -8.65
CA ASN A 717 -13.83 -6.53 -8.81
C ASN A 717 -12.52 -7.29 -8.54
N VAL A 718 -11.43 -6.57 -8.23
CA VAL A 718 -10.05 -7.06 -7.99
C VAL A 718 -9.91 -7.60 -6.55
N ASN A 719 -10.95 -8.28 -6.09
CA ASN A 719 -11.24 -8.46 -4.67
C ASN A 719 -10.38 -9.58 -4.04
N ALA A 720 -9.11 -9.26 -3.74
CA ALA A 720 -8.22 -10.05 -2.87
C ALA A 720 -8.64 -10.00 -1.38
N LYS A 721 -9.69 -9.23 -1.08
CA LYS A 721 -10.24 -8.99 0.25
C LYS A 721 -10.81 -10.28 0.86
N LYS A 722 -10.29 -10.64 2.04
CA LYS A 722 -10.81 -11.74 2.86
C LYS A 722 -11.77 -11.17 3.89
N ILE A 723 -12.87 -11.88 4.16
CA ILE A 723 -13.79 -11.52 5.24
C ILE A 723 -13.04 -11.68 6.57
N ASN A 724 -12.93 -10.56 7.31
CA ASN A 724 -12.47 -10.51 8.69
C ASN A 724 -13.65 -10.75 9.66
N SER A 725 -13.41 -10.76 10.98
CA SER A 725 -14.48 -10.94 11.99
C SER A 725 -15.60 -9.89 11.89
N SER A 726 -15.26 -8.60 11.79
CA SER A 726 -16.24 -7.51 11.67
C SER A 726 -17.06 -7.57 10.38
N GLY A 727 -16.48 -8.01 9.26
CA GLY A 727 -17.16 -8.24 8.00
C GLY A 727 -18.11 -9.44 8.09
N MET A 728 -17.73 -10.50 8.81
CA MET A 728 -18.63 -11.63 9.05
C MET A 728 -19.85 -11.19 9.89
N ASP A 729 -19.66 -10.32 10.87
CA ASP A 729 -20.78 -9.72 11.62
C ASP A 729 -21.69 -8.87 10.73
N THR A 730 -21.17 -8.07 9.79
CA THR A 730 -22.04 -7.30 8.86
C THR A 730 -22.81 -8.22 7.92
N TYR A 731 -22.16 -9.22 7.31
CA TYR A 731 -22.83 -10.21 6.46
C TYR A 731 -23.86 -11.06 7.22
N TRP A 732 -23.59 -11.44 8.47
CA TRP A 732 -24.54 -12.18 9.30
C TRP A 732 -25.78 -11.35 9.65
N ASN A 733 -25.60 -10.07 9.99
CA ASN A 733 -26.71 -9.16 10.28
C ASN A 733 -27.52 -8.81 9.01
N ALA A 734 -26.86 -8.63 7.87
CA ALA A 734 -27.52 -8.50 6.57
C ALA A 734 -28.37 -9.73 6.22
N ALA A 735 -27.79 -10.93 6.35
CA ALA A 735 -28.50 -12.20 6.14
C ALA A 735 -29.70 -12.37 7.08
N LYS A 736 -29.55 -12.05 8.37
CA LYS A 736 -30.64 -12.07 9.36
C LYS A 736 -31.75 -11.09 8.98
N ASN A 737 -31.42 -9.85 8.62
CA ASN A 737 -32.41 -8.83 8.28
C ASN A 737 -33.18 -9.20 7.01
N LEU A 738 -32.52 -9.72 5.98
CA LEU A 738 -33.15 -10.24 4.77
C LEU A 738 -34.07 -11.43 5.09
N ALA A 739 -33.55 -12.45 5.78
CA ALA A 739 -34.34 -13.62 6.18
C ALA A 739 -35.54 -13.27 7.07
N THR A 740 -35.47 -12.21 7.87
CA THR A 740 -36.59 -11.76 8.71
C THR A 740 -37.70 -11.10 7.87
N ASN A 741 -37.34 -10.28 6.88
CA ASN A 741 -38.29 -9.41 6.16
C ASN A 741 -38.74 -9.95 4.79
N VAL A 742 -38.09 -10.97 4.24
CA VAL A 742 -38.44 -11.53 2.92
C VAL A 742 -39.84 -12.18 2.91
N SER A 743 -40.56 -12.04 1.80
CA SER A 743 -41.80 -12.82 1.55
C SER A 743 -41.44 -14.23 1.11
N LEU A 744 -42.07 -15.24 1.73
CA LEU A 744 -41.79 -16.65 1.44
C LEU A 744 -42.71 -17.24 0.36
N THR A 745 -43.79 -16.55 0.01
CA THR A 745 -44.84 -17.04 -0.92
C THR A 745 -44.32 -17.34 -2.33
N SER A 746 -43.27 -16.65 -2.77
CA SER A 746 -42.58 -16.88 -4.05
C SER A 746 -41.34 -17.78 -3.93
N LEU A 747 -40.92 -18.14 -2.71
CA LEU A 747 -39.70 -18.89 -2.43
C LEU A 747 -39.99 -20.33 -1.95
N MET A 748 -41.18 -20.60 -1.43
CA MET A 748 -41.65 -21.92 -1.02
C MET A 748 -42.84 -22.38 -1.87
N SER A 749 -42.79 -23.61 -2.37
CA SER A 749 -43.93 -24.30 -3.00
C SER A 749 -44.78 -25.11 -2.00
N CYS A 750 -44.39 -25.14 -0.71
CA CYS A 750 -45.08 -25.85 0.35
C CYS A 750 -45.92 -24.92 1.24
N SER A 751 -47.09 -25.41 1.63
CA SER A 751 -48.05 -24.74 2.52
C SER A 751 -47.68 -24.91 4.01
N THR A 752 -48.40 -24.19 4.90
CA THR A 752 -48.39 -24.45 6.34
C THR A 752 -48.87 -25.86 6.71
N SER A 753 -49.76 -26.45 5.91
CA SER A 753 -50.25 -27.82 6.06
C SER A 753 -49.33 -28.90 5.46
N THR A 754 -48.27 -28.53 4.73
CA THR A 754 -47.32 -29.49 4.15
C THR A 754 -46.41 -30.04 5.26
N PRO A 755 -46.25 -31.38 5.40
CA PRO A 755 -45.36 -31.99 6.40
C PRO A 755 -43.96 -31.38 6.39
N ARG A 756 -43.41 -31.11 7.59
CA ARG A 756 -42.13 -30.38 7.78
C ARG A 756 -41.00 -30.97 6.93
N ASP A 757 -40.90 -32.30 6.88
CA ASP A 757 -39.89 -33.02 6.11
C ASP A 757 -40.05 -32.91 4.59
N GLN A 758 -41.29 -32.99 4.11
CA GLN A 758 -41.61 -32.85 2.68
C GLN A 758 -41.30 -31.42 2.20
N CYS A 759 -41.72 -30.42 2.99
CA CYS A 759 -41.41 -29.02 2.72
C CYS A 759 -39.89 -28.76 2.75
N ALA A 760 -39.16 -29.29 3.74
CA ALA A 760 -37.70 -29.22 3.80
C ALA A 760 -37.04 -29.83 2.55
N SER A 761 -37.40 -31.08 2.22
CA SER A 761 -36.79 -31.83 1.11
C SER A 761 -36.99 -31.19 -0.27
N THR A 762 -38.04 -30.38 -0.44
CA THR A 762 -38.31 -29.63 -1.67
C THR A 762 -37.65 -28.24 -1.64
N PHE A 763 -37.83 -27.47 -0.55
CA PHE A 763 -37.33 -26.10 -0.45
C PHE A 763 -35.80 -26.01 -0.39
N VAL A 764 -35.17 -26.81 0.46
CA VAL A 764 -33.72 -26.73 0.73
C VAL A 764 -32.85 -26.93 -0.52
N PRO A 765 -33.03 -27.97 -1.36
CA PRO A 765 -32.23 -28.12 -2.58
C PRO A 765 -32.58 -27.08 -3.65
N ALA A 766 -33.84 -26.66 -3.77
CA ALA A 766 -34.27 -25.67 -4.77
C ALA A 766 -33.69 -24.28 -4.47
N PHE A 767 -33.80 -23.81 -3.22
CA PHE A 767 -33.21 -22.56 -2.77
C PHE A 767 -31.68 -22.65 -2.71
N GLY A 768 -31.14 -23.75 -2.19
CA GLY A 768 -29.69 -23.97 -2.07
C GLY A 768 -28.96 -24.02 -3.41
N LYS A 769 -29.55 -24.65 -4.45
CA LYS A 769 -28.98 -24.66 -5.81
C LYS A 769 -28.83 -23.25 -6.38
N ARG A 770 -29.79 -22.37 -6.11
CA ARG A 770 -29.76 -20.96 -6.52
C ARG A 770 -28.74 -20.16 -5.69
N ALA A 771 -28.79 -20.28 -4.37
CA ALA A 771 -27.93 -19.54 -3.45
C ALA A 771 -26.44 -19.87 -3.61
N PHE A 772 -26.08 -21.16 -3.64
CA PHE A 772 -24.68 -21.60 -3.80
C PHE A 772 -24.28 -21.72 -5.27
N ARG A 773 -25.22 -21.51 -6.20
CA ARG A 773 -25.03 -21.53 -7.66
C ARG A 773 -24.55 -22.88 -8.21
N ARG A 774 -24.64 -23.93 -7.39
CA ARG A 774 -24.41 -25.36 -7.67
C ARG A 774 -25.38 -26.19 -6.82
N PRO A 775 -25.69 -27.44 -7.20
CA PRO A 775 -26.41 -28.36 -6.32
C PRO A 775 -25.74 -28.50 -4.95
N LEU A 776 -26.56 -28.70 -3.91
CA LEU A 776 -26.08 -29.08 -2.59
C LEU A 776 -25.53 -30.52 -2.65
N THR A 777 -24.44 -30.78 -1.93
CA THR A 777 -24.04 -32.16 -1.62
C THR A 777 -25.05 -32.78 -0.64
N SER A 778 -25.11 -34.12 -0.60
CA SER A 778 -26.01 -34.84 0.32
C SER A 778 -25.79 -34.47 1.79
N ALA A 779 -24.55 -34.16 2.18
CA ALA A 779 -24.19 -33.69 3.52
C ALA A 779 -24.70 -32.28 3.80
N GLU A 780 -24.57 -31.35 2.85
CA GLU A 780 -25.15 -30.00 2.95
C GLU A 780 -26.68 -30.06 3.01
N GLN A 781 -27.33 -30.80 2.10
CA GLN A 781 -28.78 -30.93 2.08
C GLN A 781 -29.31 -31.55 3.39
N THR A 782 -28.64 -32.56 3.94
CA THR A 782 -28.98 -33.14 5.25
C THR A 782 -28.84 -32.10 6.37
N SER A 783 -27.76 -31.31 6.35
CA SER A 783 -27.51 -30.27 7.36
C SER A 783 -28.54 -29.13 7.32
N TYR A 784 -28.89 -28.65 6.12
CA TYR A 784 -29.91 -27.60 5.96
C TYR A 784 -31.34 -28.13 6.17
N ASN A 785 -31.64 -29.39 5.84
CA ASN A 785 -32.91 -30.04 6.24
C ASN A 785 -33.03 -30.13 7.77
N ASN A 786 -31.94 -30.46 8.47
CA ASN A 786 -31.91 -30.46 9.94
C ASN A 786 -32.08 -29.05 10.53
N LEU A 787 -31.44 -28.03 9.96
CA LEU A 787 -31.65 -26.64 10.36
C LEU A 787 -33.10 -26.18 10.12
N PHE A 788 -33.70 -26.55 8.99
CA PHE A 788 -35.10 -26.23 8.66
C PHE A 788 -36.07 -26.79 9.71
N ARG A 789 -35.82 -27.99 10.23
CA ARG A 789 -36.63 -28.63 11.29
C ARG A 789 -36.61 -27.88 12.62
N LEU A 790 -35.54 -27.12 12.93
CA LEU A 790 -35.45 -26.35 14.18
C LEU A 790 -36.40 -25.15 14.25
N GLY A 791 -36.99 -24.73 13.12
CA GLY A 791 -38.04 -23.72 13.12
C GLY A 791 -39.38 -24.27 13.66
N ALA A 792 -40.14 -23.45 14.38
CA ALA A 792 -41.47 -23.82 14.88
C ALA A 792 -42.52 -24.06 13.78
N SER A 793 -42.27 -23.60 12.55
CA SER A 793 -43.15 -23.73 11.37
C SER A 793 -42.32 -23.86 10.09
N ASN A 794 -42.97 -24.13 8.95
CA ASN A 794 -42.32 -24.11 7.64
C ASN A 794 -41.66 -22.76 7.35
N ASP A 795 -42.36 -21.66 7.59
CA ASP A 795 -41.82 -20.29 7.50
C ASP A 795 -40.60 -20.08 8.40
N ALA A 796 -40.67 -20.44 9.68
CA ALA A 796 -39.55 -20.27 10.60
C ALA A 796 -38.32 -21.10 10.17
N GLY A 797 -38.56 -22.32 9.68
CA GLY A 797 -37.51 -23.18 9.12
C GLY A 797 -36.87 -22.59 7.87
N ALA A 798 -37.67 -22.03 6.97
CA ALA A 798 -37.20 -21.38 5.77
C ALA A 798 -36.35 -20.15 6.09
N ARG A 799 -36.78 -19.28 7.03
CA ARG A 799 -36.01 -18.10 7.45
C ARG A 799 -34.65 -18.49 8.06
N LEU A 800 -34.60 -19.54 8.88
CA LEU A 800 -33.33 -20.07 9.41
C LEU A 800 -32.38 -20.55 8.29
N VAL A 801 -32.89 -21.29 7.31
CA VAL A 801 -32.10 -21.75 6.15
C VAL A 801 -31.64 -20.58 5.27
N ILE A 802 -32.50 -19.61 4.98
CA ILE A 802 -32.17 -18.42 4.20
C ILE A 802 -31.05 -17.63 4.89
N GLN A 803 -31.16 -17.37 6.20
CA GLN A 803 -30.11 -16.69 6.96
C GLN A 803 -28.78 -17.44 6.91
N ALA A 804 -28.79 -18.75 7.17
CA ALA A 804 -27.57 -19.55 7.20
C ALA A 804 -26.91 -19.70 5.82
N MET A 805 -27.71 -19.78 4.75
CA MET A 805 -27.17 -19.81 3.38
C MET A 805 -26.63 -18.45 2.94
N LEU A 806 -27.33 -17.33 3.21
CA LEU A 806 -26.86 -15.98 2.87
C LEU A 806 -25.58 -15.56 3.64
N ALA A 807 -25.34 -16.15 4.81
CA ALA A 807 -24.08 -15.98 5.56
C ALA A 807 -23.02 -17.05 5.24
N SER A 808 -23.29 -18.01 4.35
CA SER A 808 -22.37 -19.11 4.02
C SER A 808 -21.26 -18.63 3.08
N PRO A 809 -20.00 -19.09 3.25
CA PRO A 809 -18.94 -18.88 2.27
C PRO A 809 -19.32 -19.32 0.84
N ASN A 810 -20.19 -20.33 0.66
CA ASN A 810 -20.67 -20.75 -0.66
C ASN A 810 -21.56 -19.70 -1.36
N PHE A 811 -22.20 -18.81 -0.59
CA PHE A 811 -22.97 -17.68 -1.09
C PHE A 811 -22.12 -16.41 -1.22
N LEU A 812 -21.29 -16.12 -0.22
CA LEU A 812 -20.43 -14.93 -0.19
C LEU A 812 -19.30 -14.98 -1.22
N TYR A 813 -18.81 -16.18 -1.55
CA TYR A 813 -17.79 -16.39 -2.56
C TYR A 813 -18.34 -17.09 -3.82
N ARG A 814 -17.79 -16.70 -4.97
CA ARG A 814 -17.83 -17.43 -6.25
C ARG A 814 -16.66 -18.39 -6.31
N SER A 815 -16.91 -19.63 -6.72
CA SER A 815 -15.85 -20.62 -6.98
C SER A 815 -15.30 -20.47 -8.40
N GLU A 816 -13.97 -20.47 -8.52
CA GLU A 816 -13.22 -20.67 -9.75
C GLU A 816 -12.06 -21.63 -9.44
N ILE A 817 -12.38 -22.84 -8.96
CA ILE A 817 -11.44 -23.87 -8.50
C ILE A 817 -11.33 -25.02 -9.51
N GLY A 818 -12.44 -25.39 -10.15
CA GLY A 818 -12.50 -26.44 -11.17
C GLY A 818 -12.53 -27.88 -10.63
N SER A 819 -12.54 -28.83 -11.55
CA SER A 819 -12.76 -30.26 -11.27
C SER A 819 -11.54 -31.03 -10.76
N THR A 820 -10.35 -30.43 -10.81
CA THR A 820 -9.09 -31.03 -10.31
C THR A 820 -8.34 -30.06 -9.42
N PHE A 821 -7.59 -30.59 -8.44
CA PHE A 821 -6.77 -29.81 -7.51
C PHE A 821 -5.27 -29.76 -7.87
N SER A 822 -4.88 -30.39 -8.98
CA SER A 822 -3.50 -30.45 -9.49
C SER A 822 -3.44 -30.15 -10.99
N GLY A 823 -2.29 -29.69 -11.47
CA GLY A 823 -2.09 -29.25 -12.86
C GLY A 823 -3.07 -28.16 -13.28
N THR A 824 -3.32 -28.02 -14.58
CA THR A 824 -4.45 -27.22 -15.09
C THR A 824 -5.75 -28.01 -14.95
N GLY A 825 -6.80 -27.41 -14.38
CA GLY A 825 -8.14 -27.98 -14.26
C GLY A 825 -9.19 -27.12 -14.95
N SER A 826 -10.20 -27.75 -15.55
CA SER A 826 -11.33 -27.02 -16.12
C SER A 826 -12.38 -26.69 -15.05
N LEU A 827 -13.06 -25.56 -15.20
CA LEU A 827 -14.20 -25.16 -14.40
C LEU A 827 -15.34 -26.18 -14.51
N THR A 828 -16.01 -26.45 -13.39
CA THR A 828 -17.25 -27.22 -13.41
C THR A 828 -18.34 -26.42 -14.13
N GLN A 829 -19.34 -27.12 -14.68
CA GLN A 829 -20.43 -26.48 -15.45
C GLN A 829 -21.17 -25.38 -14.66
N TYR A 830 -21.25 -25.52 -13.34
CA TYR A 830 -21.84 -24.53 -12.43
C TYR A 830 -20.93 -23.32 -12.16
N GLU A 831 -19.61 -23.51 -12.12
CA GLU A 831 -18.65 -22.41 -12.08
C GLU A 831 -18.65 -21.64 -13.41
N THR A 832 -18.72 -22.34 -14.55
CA THR A 832 -18.85 -21.72 -15.87
C THR A 832 -20.16 -20.94 -16.03
N ALA A 833 -21.29 -21.52 -15.60
CA ALA A 833 -22.58 -20.81 -15.55
C ALA A 833 -22.51 -19.56 -14.67
N SER A 834 -21.87 -19.66 -13.50
CA SER A 834 -21.64 -18.51 -12.61
C SER A 834 -20.74 -17.46 -13.26
N LEU A 835 -19.66 -17.86 -13.92
CA LEU A 835 -18.74 -16.94 -14.59
C LEU A 835 -19.44 -16.17 -15.72
N LEU A 836 -20.24 -16.85 -16.56
CA LEU A 836 -21.10 -16.21 -17.56
C LEU A 836 -22.06 -15.21 -16.92
N ALA A 837 -22.78 -15.62 -15.89
CA ALA A 837 -23.80 -14.80 -15.23
C ALA A 837 -23.22 -13.52 -14.63
N TYR A 838 -22.13 -13.61 -13.87
CA TYR A 838 -21.51 -12.43 -13.26
C TYR A 838 -20.80 -11.55 -14.31
N THR A 839 -20.11 -12.11 -15.31
CA THR A 839 -19.48 -11.32 -16.38
C THR A 839 -20.50 -10.46 -17.13
N PHE A 840 -21.63 -11.04 -17.55
CA PHE A 840 -22.61 -10.33 -18.40
C PHE A 840 -23.76 -9.66 -17.66
N THR A 841 -24.10 -10.07 -16.44
CA THR A 841 -25.28 -9.53 -15.72
C THR A 841 -24.99 -9.06 -14.29
N GLY A 842 -23.78 -9.29 -13.77
CA GLY A 842 -23.40 -8.91 -12.41
C GLY A 842 -24.22 -9.60 -11.32
N SER A 843 -24.75 -10.80 -11.59
CA SER A 843 -25.62 -11.56 -10.69
C SER A 843 -25.46 -13.08 -10.87
N MET A 844 -26.19 -13.85 -10.07
CA MET A 844 -26.28 -15.31 -10.14
C MET A 844 -26.88 -15.83 -11.48
N PRO A 845 -26.64 -17.10 -11.85
CA PRO A 845 -27.20 -17.70 -13.07
C PRO A 845 -28.73 -17.63 -13.15
N ASP A 846 -29.24 -17.44 -14.37
CA ASP A 846 -30.67 -17.58 -14.68
C ASP A 846 -31.07 -19.06 -14.86
N ALA A 847 -32.37 -19.32 -14.99
CA ALA A 847 -32.91 -20.67 -15.16
C ALA A 847 -32.33 -21.39 -16.39
N THR A 848 -32.07 -20.67 -17.48
CA THR A 848 -31.42 -21.21 -18.68
C THR A 848 -29.98 -21.63 -18.40
N LEU A 849 -29.15 -20.78 -17.80
CA LEU A 849 -27.77 -21.14 -17.44
C LEU A 849 -27.69 -22.31 -16.46
N PHE A 850 -28.60 -22.39 -15.48
CA PHE A 850 -28.71 -23.58 -14.63
C PHE A 850 -29.06 -24.83 -15.45
N THR A 851 -30.00 -24.72 -16.39
CA THR A 851 -30.42 -25.85 -17.25
C THR A 851 -29.31 -26.31 -18.19
N GLU A 852 -28.54 -25.39 -18.79
CA GLU A 852 -27.37 -25.77 -19.59
C GLU A 852 -26.26 -26.40 -18.72
N ALA A 853 -26.11 -25.96 -17.46
CA ALA A 853 -25.18 -26.57 -16.51
C ALA A 853 -25.62 -27.98 -16.06
N ASP A 854 -26.91 -28.20 -15.80
CA ASP A 854 -27.48 -29.54 -15.54
C ASP A 854 -27.20 -30.50 -16.70
N ASN A 855 -27.32 -30.02 -17.94
CA ASN A 855 -27.16 -30.80 -19.16
C ASN A 855 -25.71 -30.90 -19.67
N ASN A 856 -24.72 -30.34 -18.97
CA ASN A 856 -23.30 -30.28 -19.37
C ASN A 856 -23.05 -29.60 -20.75
N ARG A 857 -23.80 -28.53 -21.03
CA ARG A 857 -23.79 -27.79 -22.31
C ARG A 857 -23.03 -26.47 -22.26
N LEU A 858 -22.09 -26.32 -21.32
CA LEU A 858 -21.22 -25.15 -21.14
C LEU A 858 -19.74 -25.58 -21.19
N ASN A 859 -19.39 -26.43 -22.16
CA ASN A 859 -18.04 -27.03 -22.28
C ASN A 859 -17.30 -26.69 -23.58
N THR A 860 -17.94 -26.01 -24.55
CA THR A 860 -17.33 -25.59 -25.81
C THR A 860 -17.45 -24.08 -26.06
N PRO A 861 -16.48 -23.44 -26.74
CA PRO A 861 -16.56 -22.01 -27.08
C PRO A 861 -17.84 -21.58 -27.79
N ALA A 862 -18.40 -22.43 -28.64
CA ALA A 862 -19.64 -22.14 -29.38
C ALA A 862 -20.85 -22.00 -28.43
N GLN A 863 -21.05 -22.95 -27.50
CA GLN A 863 -22.12 -22.86 -26.50
C GLN A 863 -21.97 -21.63 -25.60
N LEU A 864 -20.73 -21.35 -25.15
CA LEU A 864 -20.44 -20.19 -24.31
C LEU A 864 -20.79 -18.90 -25.04
N ARG A 865 -20.39 -18.77 -26.32
CA ARG A 865 -20.75 -17.62 -27.15
C ARG A 865 -22.27 -17.50 -27.34
N THR A 866 -22.99 -18.59 -27.61
CA THR A 866 -24.46 -18.58 -27.70
C THR A 866 -25.12 -18.05 -26.42
N GLN A 867 -24.63 -18.47 -25.24
CA GLN A 867 -25.14 -17.94 -23.96
C GLN A 867 -24.72 -16.48 -23.73
N ALA A 868 -23.50 -16.09 -24.08
CA ALA A 868 -23.05 -14.69 -24.01
C ALA A 868 -23.90 -13.77 -24.89
N GLU A 869 -24.18 -14.17 -26.14
CA GLU A 869 -25.05 -13.43 -27.08
C GLU A 869 -26.47 -13.26 -26.53
N ARG A 870 -27.02 -14.30 -25.91
CA ARG A 870 -28.32 -14.25 -25.22
C ARG A 870 -28.30 -13.29 -24.03
N LEU A 871 -27.27 -13.37 -23.19
CA LEU A 871 -27.15 -12.53 -21.98
C LEU A 871 -26.97 -11.05 -22.35
N LEU A 872 -26.17 -10.73 -23.38
CA LEU A 872 -26.02 -9.36 -23.90
C LEU A 872 -27.33 -8.76 -24.43
N GLY A 873 -28.33 -9.57 -24.77
CA GLY A 873 -29.67 -9.10 -25.12
C GLY A 873 -30.54 -8.65 -23.94
N THR A 874 -30.06 -8.79 -22.69
CA THR A 874 -30.86 -8.49 -21.48
C THR A 874 -30.62 -7.08 -20.94
N ALA A 875 -31.65 -6.47 -20.34
CA ALA A 875 -31.51 -5.19 -19.64
C ALA A 875 -30.47 -5.23 -18.50
N LYS A 876 -30.23 -6.40 -17.89
CA LYS A 876 -29.15 -6.59 -16.91
C LYS A 876 -27.77 -6.45 -17.54
N ALA A 877 -27.57 -6.86 -18.78
CA ALA A 877 -26.32 -6.62 -19.50
C ALA A 877 -26.13 -5.14 -19.86
N SER A 878 -27.18 -4.41 -20.20
CA SER A 878 -27.13 -2.94 -20.28
C SER A 878 -26.66 -2.32 -18.95
N THR A 879 -27.27 -2.75 -17.84
CA THR A 879 -26.90 -2.28 -16.49
C THR A 879 -25.50 -2.72 -16.05
N GLN A 880 -25.01 -3.87 -16.48
CA GLN A 880 -23.66 -4.37 -16.17
C GLN A 880 -22.59 -3.67 -17.01
N PHE A 881 -22.84 -3.47 -18.31
CA PHE A 881 -21.91 -2.79 -19.20
C PHE A 881 -21.79 -1.29 -18.90
N ALA A 882 -22.89 -0.63 -18.58
CA ALA A 882 -22.85 0.76 -18.11
C ALA A 882 -21.94 0.91 -16.87
N TYR A 883 -21.96 -0.06 -15.95
CA TYR A 883 -21.10 -0.06 -14.77
C TYR A 883 -19.61 -0.29 -15.09
N PHE A 884 -19.30 -1.21 -16.01
CA PHE A 884 -17.95 -1.32 -16.58
C PHE A 884 -17.47 0.03 -17.13
N GLY A 885 -18.30 0.70 -17.93
CA GLY A 885 -18.01 2.01 -18.50
C GLY A 885 -17.76 3.10 -17.45
N GLN A 886 -18.60 3.16 -16.43
CA GLN A 886 -18.46 4.12 -15.31
C GLN A 886 -17.14 3.92 -14.55
N GLN A 887 -16.74 2.67 -14.29
CA GLN A 887 -15.46 2.35 -13.63
C GLN A 887 -14.26 2.61 -14.54
N TRP A 888 -14.33 2.15 -15.80
CA TRP A 888 -13.30 2.32 -16.83
C TRP A 888 -12.97 3.80 -17.06
N LEU A 889 -13.97 4.68 -17.03
CA LEU A 889 -13.81 6.12 -17.28
C LEU A 889 -13.78 6.97 -16.00
N HIS A 890 -13.82 6.35 -14.82
CA HIS A 890 -13.80 6.99 -13.50
C HIS A 890 -14.92 8.04 -13.27
N VAL A 891 -16.15 7.71 -13.65
CA VAL A 891 -17.33 8.60 -13.60
C VAL A 891 -18.50 8.05 -12.77
N ASP A 892 -18.25 7.09 -11.90
CA ASP A 892 -19.31 6.50 -11.06
C ASP A 892 -19.82 7.45 -9.94
N ASP A 893 -18.98 8.37 -9.45
CA ASP A 893 -19.36 9.40 -8.46
C ASP A 893 -20.10 10.63 -9.05
N LEU A 894 -20.42 10.65 -10.36
CA LEU A 894 -20.94 11.81 -11.08
C LEU A 894 -22.16 12.50 -10.43
N ALA A 895 -23.08 11.72 -9.84
CA ALA A 895 -24.27 12.26 -9.17
C ALA A 895 -23.97 12.96 -7.82
N ALA A 896 -22.79 12.73 -7.22
CA ALA A 896 -22.36 13.32 -5.96
C ALA A 896 -21.49 14.59 -6.15
N LEU A 897 -21.06 14.90 -7.38
CA LEU A 897 -20.12 15.98 -7.67
C LEU A 897 -20.67 17.35 -7.24
N GLN A 898 -19.93 17.99 -6.33
CA GLN A 898 -20.19 19.36 -5.92
C GLN A 898 -19.47 20.34 -6.86
N ARG A 899 -20.10 21.47 -7.14
CA ARG A 899 -19.54 22.60 -7.88
C ARG A 899 -19.76 23.89 -7.10
N ASP A 900 -18.92 24.88 -7.35
CA ASP A 900 -19.13 26.22 -6.84
C ASP A 900 -20.42 26.79 -7.46
N LYS A 901 -21.45 26.97 -6.61
CA LYS A 901 -22.78 27.43 -7.04
C LYS A 901 -22.79 28.90 -7.48
N THR A 902 -21.73 29.66 -7.17
CA THR A 902 -21.53 31.04 -7.62
C THR A 902 -21.08 31.06 -9.08
N LEU A 903 -20.17 30.16 -9.44
CA LEU A 903 -19.62 30.03 -10.80
C LEU A 903 -20.56 29.23 -11.72
N TYR A 904 -21.23 28.20 -11.17
CA TYR A 904 -22.03 27.24 -11.95
C TYR A 904 -23.45 27.03 -11.38
N PRO A 905 -24.28 28.09 -11.19
CA PRO A 905 -25.61 27.98 -10.60
C PRO A 905 -26.57 27.06 -11.39
N GLN A 906 -26.33 26.87 -12.69
CA GLN A 906 -27.12 25.98 -13.55
C GLN A 906 -26.76 24.49 -13.42
N PHE A 907 -25.64 24.13 -12.77
CA PHE A 907 -25.27 22.73 -12.59
C PHE A 907 -25.98 22.15 -11.36
N THR A 908 -27.06 21.42 -11.60
CA THR A 908 -27.85 20.76 -10.55
C THR A 908 -27.59 19.26 -10.50
N THR A 909 -27.98 18.60 -9.39
CA THR A 909 -27.95 17.13 -9.27
C THR A 909 -28.77 16.44 -10.37
N ALA A 910 -29.84 17.08 -10.86
CA ALA A 910 -30.63 16.58 -11.98
C ALA A 910 -29.85 16.61 -13.32
N ILE A 911 -29.06 17.67 -13.56
CA ILE A 911 -28.15 17.72 -14.72
C ILE A 911 -27.02 16.68 -14.59
N GLY A 912 -26.43 16.52 -13.41
CA GLY A 912 -25.43 15.46 -13.17
C GLY A 912 -25.98 14.05 -13.39
N ALA A 913 -27.21 13.79 -12.93
CA ALA A 913 -27.91 12.53 -13.21
C ALA A 913 -28.21 12.35 -14.71
N ALA A 914 -28.66 13.41 -15.41
CA ALA A 914 -28.92 13.38 -16.84
C ALA A 914 -27.65 13.11 -17.67
N MET A 915 -26.51 13.71 -17.31
CA MET A 915 -25.20 13.40 -17.90
C MET A 915 -24.80 11.94 -17.71
N LYS A 916 -25.16 11.34 -16.56
CA LYS A 916 -24.95 9.91 -16.33
C LYS A 916 -25.82 9.05 -17.25
N THR A 917 -27.08 9.42 -17.45
CA THR A 917 -27.97 8.71 -18.39
C THR A 917 -27.56 8.89 -19.86
N GLU A 918 -27.04 10.05 -20.25
CA GLU A 918 -26.38 10.26 -21.56
C GLU A 918 -25.25 9.25 -21.76
N LEU A 919 -24.30 9.17 -20.82
CA LEU A 919 -23.18 8.23 -20.85
C LEU A 919 -23.64 6.76 -20.89
N ASP A 920 -24.55 6.37 -20.01
CA ASP A 920 -25.01 4.98 -19.89
C ASP A 920 -25.73 4.53 -21.18
N SER A 921 -26.51 5.42 -21.80
CA SER A 921 -27.19 5.17 -23.08
C SER A 921 -26.19 5.13 -24.24
N PHE A 922 -25.24 6.07 -24.28
CA PHE A 922 -24.17 6.13 -25.28
C PHE A 922 -23.32 4.85 -25.32
N LEU A 923 -22.85 4.41 -24.16
CA LEU A 923 -21.99 3.23 -24.04
C LEU A 923 -22.76 1.93 -24.32
N THR A 924 -24.00 1.80 -23.87
CA THR A 924 -24.79 0.59 -24.13
C THR A 924 -25.26 0.47 -25.58
N GLU A 925 -25.50 1.59 -26.26
CA GLU A 925 -25.72 1.61 -27.71
C GLU A 925 -24.45 1.14 -28.46
N ILE A 926 -23.29 1.75 -28.21
CA ILE A 926 -22.07 1.49 -28.99
C ILE A 926 -21.51 0.08 -28.77
N PHE A 927 -21.54 -0.45 -27.56
CA PHE A 927 -20.92 -1.76 -27.30
C PHE A 927 -21.89 -2.95 -27.40
N LEU A 928 -23.18 -2.78 -27.11
CA LEU A 928 -24.11 -3.93 -27.06
C LEU A 928 -24.85 -4.18 -28.39
N LYS A 929 -24.90 -3.19 -29.28
CA LYS A 929 -25.41 -3.34 -30.66
C LYS A 929 -24.28 -3.77 -31.62
N PRO A 930 -24.59 -4.52 -32.68
CA PRO A 930 -23.65 -4.75 -33.78
C PRO A 930 -23.46 -3.49 -34.64
N GLY A 931 -22.39 -3.46 -35.44
CA GLY A 931 -22.08 -2.44 -36.44
C GLY A 931 -21.19 -1.28 -35.97
N TYR A 932 -20.88 -1.18 -34.68
CA TYR A 932 -20.04 -0.11 -34.11
C TYR A 932 -18.61 -0.58 -33.82
N LYS A 933 -17.65 0.29 -34.12
CA LYS A 933 -16.21 0.04 -34.02
C LYS A 933 -15.56 1.03 -33.05
N ILE A 934 -14.26 0.86 -32.79
CA ILE A 934 -13.50 1.76 -31.89
C ILE A 934 -13.56 3.23 -32.32
N ALA A 935 -13.70 3.51 -33.62
CA ALA A 935 -13.83 4.87 -34.15
C ALA A 935 -15.11 5.56 -33.63
N ASP A 936 -16.21 4.82 -33.52
CA ASP A 936 -17.51 5.33 -33.05
C ASP A 936 -17.47 5.73 -31.56
N VAL A 937 -16.59 5.13 -30.75
CA VAL A 937 -16.36 5.58 -29.37
C VAL A 937 -15.91 7.05 -29.32
N PHE A 938 -15.18 7.51 -30.34
CA PHE A 938 -14.65 8.88 -30.41
C PHE A 938 -15.47 9.80 -31.33
N ASN A 939 -16.07 9.29 -32.41
CA ASN A 939 -16.78 10.11 -33.39
C ASN A 939 -17.97 9.38 -34.08
N PRO A 940 -19.08 9.11 -33.36
CA PRO A 940 -20.24 8.36 -33.88
C PRO A 940 -21.33 9.23 -34.54
N GLY A 941 -21.17 10.56 -34.52
CA GLY A 941 -22.18 11.50 -35.02
C GLY A 941 -23.48 11.61 -34.21
N PHE A 942 -23.56 11.01 -33.00
CA PHE A 942 -24.72 11.13 -32.11
C PHE A 942 -24.36 11.23 -30.62
N SER A 943 -25.35 11.62 -29.82
CA SER A 943 -25.41 11.41 -28.36
C SER A 943 -26.85 11.07 -27.94
N PHE A 944 -27.08 10.89 -26.63
CA PHE A 944 -28.41 10.66 -26.05
C PHE A 944 -28.80 11.81 -25.12
N LEU A 945 -29.90 12.51 -25.44
CA LEU A 945 -30.32 13.72 -24.74
C LEU A 945 -31.81 13.69 -24.42
N ASN A 946 -32.19 14.31 -23.30
CA ASN A 946 -33.56 14.76 -23.05
C ASN A 946 -33.62 16.31 -23.10
N GLY A 947 -34.83 16.88 -23.06
CA GLY A 947 -35.05 18.33 -23.15
C GLY A 947 -34.22 19.16 -22.16
N PRO A 948 -34.23 18.85 -20.85
CA PRO A 948 -33.40 19.55 -19.86
C PRO A 948 -31.90 19.53 -20.17
N LEU A 949 -31.34 18.37 -20.55
CA LEU A 949 -29.91 18.26 -20.86
C LEU A 949 -29.55 18.93 -22.19
N ALA A 950 -30.40 18.81 -23.21
CA ALA A 950 -30.23 19.49 -24.49
C ALA A 950 -30.25 21.02 -24.32
N SER A 951 -31.19 21.55 -23.54
CA SER A 951 -31.25 22.96 -23.17
C SER A 951 -29.99 23.42 -22.43
N TYR A 952 -29.53 22.64 -21.44
CA TYR A 952 -28.27 22.88 -20.72
C TYR A 952 -27.02 22.86 -21.63
N TYR A 953 -27.08 22.13 -22.74
CA TYR A 953 -26.04 22.05 -23.76
C TYR A 953 -26.18 23.05 -24.92
N GLY A 954 -27.27 23.83 -25.01
CA GLY A 954 -27.56 24.70 -26.14
C GLY A 954 -28.00 23.97 -27.42
N ILE A 955 -28.46 22.71 -27.32
CA ILE A 955 -28.88 21.88 -28.45
C ILE A 955 -30.40 22.02 -28.64
N ALA A 956 -30.81 22.54 -29.80
CA ALA A 956 -32.22 22.71 -30.16
C ALA A 956 -32.88 21.40 -30.67
N GLY A 957 -34.20 21.40 -30.76
CA GLY A 957 -34.98 20.30 -31.36
C GLY A 957 -35.30 19.11 -30.44
N VAL A 958 -34.80 19.10 -29.21
CA VAL A 958 -35.07 18.04 -28.21
C VAL A 958 -36.00 18.59 -27.12
N SER A 959 -37.01 17.81 -26.72
CA SER A 959 -37.96 18.20 -25.68
C SER A 959 -38.50 17.00 -24.89
N GLY A 960 -39.10 17.26 -23.72
CA GLY A 960 -39.57 16.24 -22.78
C GLY A 960 -38.45 15.56 -21.99
N ASP A 961 -38.81 14.80 -20.95
CA ASP A 961 -37.85 14.20 -20.01
C ASP A 961 -37.20 12.90 -20.53
N GLN A 962 -37.77 12.30 -21.58
CA GLN A 962 -37.30 11.06 -22.17
C GLN A 962 -36.03 11.26 -23.01
N PHE A 963 -35.07 10.36 -22.84
CA PHE A 963 -33.83 10.37 -23.61
C PHE A 963 -34.05 9.86 -25.04
N GLN A 964 -33.56 10.63 -26.00
CA GLN A 964 -33.68 10.39 -27.43
C GLN A 964 -32.26 10.30 -28.03
N LYS A 965 -32.09 9.49 -29.09
CA LYS A 965 -30.84 9.46 -29.86
C LYS A 965 -30.83 10.65 -30.82
N VAL A 966 -29.88 11.56 -30.65
CA VAL A 966 -29.84 12.86 -31.35
C VAL A 966 -28.54 12.98 -32.13
N ALA A 967 -28.62 13.34 -33.41
CA ALA A 967 -27.46 13.62 -34.24
C ALA A 967 -26.69 14.84 -33.70
N THR A 968 -25.37 14.76 -33.64
CA THR A 968 -24.52 15.83 -33.08
C THR A 968 -23.69 16.54 -34.14
N ASN A 969 -23.34 17.78 -33.86
CA ASN A 969 -22.39 18.57 -34.64
C ASN A 969 -20.94 18.31 -34.16
N ALA A 970 -19.97 19.05 -34.72
CA ALA A 970 -18.57 18.98 -34.28
C ALA A 970 -18.36 19.21 -32.77
N GLN A 971 -19.29 19.88 -32.09
CA GLN A 971 -19.21 20.26 -30.67
C GLN A 971 -19.76 19.19 -29.69
N ARG A 972 -20.33 18.04 -30.13
CA ARG A 972 -20.72 16.92 -29.23
C ARG A 972 -20.73 15.55 -29.88
N GLY A 973 -20.93 14.50 -29.07
CA GLY A 973 -20.98 13.10 -29.51
C GLY A 973 -19.59 12.47 -29.64
N GLY A 974 -19.44 11.25 -29.14
CA GLY A 974 -18.13 10.65 -28.83
C GLY A 974 -17.78 10.84 -27.36
N VAL A 975 -17.13 9.83 -26.75
CA VAL A 975 -16.93 9.70 -25.30
C VAL A 975 -16.25 10.92 -24.67
N LEU A 976 -15.29 11.53 -25.37
CA LEU A 976 -14.56 12.69 -24.86
C LEU A 976 -15.43 13.95 -24.73
N HIS A 977 -16.51 14.06 -25.52
CA HIS A 977 -17.38 15.23 -25.57
C HIS A 977 -18.60 15.13 -24.62
N LEU A 978 -18.69 14.07 -23.81
CA LEU A 978 -19.80 13.86 -22.88
C LEU A 978 -19.65 14.75 -21.64
N GLY A 979 -20.76 15.30 -21.14
CA GLY A 979 -20.75 16.12 -19.93
C GLY A 979 -20.22 15.37 -18.70
N ALA A 980 -20.56 14.08 -18.60
CA ALA A 980 -20.07 13.16 -17.58
C ALA A 980 -18.53 13.15 -17.47
N ILE A 981 -17.84 13.09 -18.61
CA ILE A 981 -16.38 12.94 -18.69
C ILE A 981 -15.71 14.30 -18.46
N THR A 982 -16.15 15.31 -19.22
CA THR A 982 -15.59 16.67 -19.16
C THR A 982 -15.75 17.33 -17.80
N ALA A 983 -16.84 17.05 -17.08
CA ALA A 983 -17.07 17.54 -15.73
C ALA A 983 -16.34 16.71 -14.65
N THR A 984 -16.37 15.37 -14.67
CA THR A 984 -15.77 14.58 -13.57
C THR A 984 -14.26 14.79 -13.44
N LEU A 985 -13.58 15.08 -14.55
CA LEU A 985 -12.15 15.38 -14.57
C LEU A 985 -11.80 16.83 -14.19
N ALA A 986 -12.79 17.65 -13.80
CA ALA A 986 -12.64 19.06 -13.42
C ALA A 986 -12.80 19.29 -11.91
N THR A 987 -12.21 20.36 -11.37
CA THR A 987 -12.33 20.74 -9.95
C THR A 987 -13.71 21.34 -9.64
N GLN A 988 -13.99 21.68 -8.38
CA GLN A 988 -15.25 22.37 -8.04
C GLN A 988 -15.41 23.73 -8.72
N LYS A 989 -14.31 24.36 -9.18
CA LYS A 989 -14.26 25.74 -9.69
C LYS A 989 -13.76 25.89 -11.13
N GLU A 990 -13.05 24.91 -11.68
CA GLU A 990 -12.38 25.04 -12.97
C GLU A 990 -12.12 23.70 -13.68
N SER A 991 -11.91 23.76 -14.99
CA SER A 991 -11.37 22.66 -15.79
C SER A 991 -9.95 22.28 -15.34
N HIS A 992 -9.49 21.08 -15.71
CA HIS A 992 -8.18 20.58 -15.29
C HIS A 992 -7.50 19.78 -16.41
N PRO A 993 -6.76 20.45 -17.32
CA PRO A 993 -6.11 19.83 -18.47
C PRO A 993 -5.32 18.55 -18.13
N ILE A 994 -4.55 18.57 -17.03
CA ILE A 994 -3.74 17.42 -16.59
C ILE A 994 -4.60 16.16 -16.41
N HIS A 995 -5.78 16.25 -15.79
CA HIS A 995 -6.66 15.08 -15.59
C HIS A 995 -7.35 14.65 -16.89
N ARG A 996 -7.70 15.61 -17.74
CA ARG A 996 -8.35 15.39 -19.04
C ARG A 996 -7.41 14.66 -20.01
N GLY A 997 -6.14 15.07 -20.09
CA GLY A 997 -5.09 14.35 -20.83
C GLY A 997 -4.73 13.00 -20.21
N LEU A 998 -4.73 12.88 -18.88
CA LEU A 998 -4.40 11.64 -18.18
C LEU A 998 -5.46 10.54 -18.40
N LEU A 999 -6.74 10.89 -18.55
CA LEU A 999 -7.79 9.95 -18.98
C LEU A 999 -7.45 9.33 -20.34
N VAL A 1000 -7.09 10.16 -21.33
CA VAL A 1000 -6.74 9.68 -22.67
C VAL A 1000 -5.57 8.71 -22.61
N ARG A 1001 -4.53 9.03 -21.83
CA ARG A 1001 -3.37 8.15 -21.64
C ARG A 1001 -3.73 6.85 -20.91
N ARG A 1002 -4.18 6.92 -19.65
CA ARG A 1002 -4.37 5.74 -18.80
C ARG A 1002 -5.60 4.91 -19.15
N ASN A 1003 -6.71 5.56 -19.47
CA ASN A 1003 -8.00 4.87 -19.62
C ASN A 1003 -8.26 4.49 -21.08
N LEU A 1004 -7.85 5.33 -22.05
CA LEU A 1004 -8.13 5.10 -23.47
C LEU A 1004 -6.95 4.54 -24.27
N LEU A 1005 -5.70 4.74 -23.84
CA LEU A 1005 -4.49 4.17 -24.47
C LEU A 1005 -3.72 3.17 -23.57
N CYS A 1006 -4.13 3.01 -22.30
CA CYS A 1006 -3.50 2.11 -21.31
C CYS A 1006 -2.02 2.44 -21.03
N GLN A 1007 -1.66 3.71 -21.24
CA GLN A 1007 -0.34 4.26 -21.01
C GLN A 1007 -0.26 4.81 -19.58
N GLU A 1008 0.35 4.02 -18.70
CA GLU A 1008 0.48 4.30 -17.27
C GLU A 1008 1.57 5.34 -16.99
N PHE A 1009 1.35 6.18 -15.98
CA PHE A 1009 2.29 7.22 -15.53
C PHE A 1009 2.66 6.96 -14.08
N ALA A 1010 3.93 7.21 -13.73
CA ALA A 1010 4.36 7.36 -12.33
C ALA A 1010 3.52 8.44 -11.62
N PRO A 1011 3.41 8.43 -10.28
CA PRO A 1011 2.71 9.50 -9.58
C PRO A 1011 3.56 10.79 -9.66
N PRO A 1012 2.93 11.97 -9.49
CA PRO A 1012 3.70 13.21 -9.40
C PRO A 1012 4.72 13.15 -8.25
N PRO A 1013 5.88 13.81 -8.37
CA PRO A 1013 6.81 13.96 -7.26
C PRO A 1013 6.12 14.58 -6.02
N PRO A 1014 6.53 14.19 -4.80
CA PRO A 1014 6.11 14.90 -3.58
C PRO A 1014 6.39 16.40 -3.69
N ASN A 1015 5.48 17.21 -3.15
CA ASN A 1015 5.57 18.67 -3.15
C ASN A 1015 5.68 19.34 -4.54
N VAL A 1016 5.11 18.75 -5.60
CA VAL A 1016 4.72 19.57 -6.77
C VAL A 1016 3.78 20.69 -6.29
N GLY A 1017 4.06 21.92 -6.72
CA GLY A 1017 3.40 23.12 -6.22
C GLY A 1017 1.91 23.19 -6.53
N GLU A 1018 1.20 24.08 -5.84
CA GLU A 1018 -0.19 24.36 -6.17
C GLU A 1018 -0.30 24.99 -7.57
N VAL A 1019 -1.35 24.61 -8.32
CA VAL A 1019 -1.72 25.26 -9.58
C VAL A 1019 -1.94 26.75 -9.31
N GLU A 1020 -1.50 27.63 -10.21
CA GLU A 1020 -1.73 29.08 -10.05
C GLU A 1020 -3.21 29.36 -9.73
N PRO A 1021 -3.54 30.15 -8.68
CA PRO A 1021 -4.92 30.45 -8.32
C PRO A 1021 -5.77 30.97 -9.48
N LEU A 1022 -7.09 30.86 -9.33
CA LEU A 1022 -8.04 31.29 -10.36
C LEU A 1022 -8.02 32.80 -10.58
N ASP A 1023 -7.27 33.22 -11.60
CA ASP A 1023 -7.24 34.58 -12.14
C ASP A 1023 -8.15 34.66 -13.39
N PRO A 1024 -9.25 35.45 -13.37
CA PRO A 1024 -10.12 35.61 -14.53
C PRO A 1024 -9.45 36.34 -15.71
N ASN A 1025 -8.25 36.92 -15.52
CA ASN A 1025 -7.49 37.60 -16.56
C ASN A 1025 -6.47 36.68 -17.27
N LYS A 1026 -6.37 35.40 -16.89
CA LYS A 1026 -5.47 34.42 -17.51
C LYS A 1026 -6.25 33.21 -18.05
N PRO A 1027 -6.02 32.79 -19.30
CA PRO A 1027 -6.60 31.56 -19.81
C PRO A 1027 -6.02 30.34 -19.06
N THR A 1028 -6.79 29.25 -19.00
CA THR A 1028 -6.42 28.01 -18.32
C THR A 1028 -5.08 27.48 -18.84
N ARG A 1029 -4.82 27.59 -20.16
CA ARG A 1029 -3.53 27.23 -20.76
C ARG A 1029 -2.34 27.95 -20.10
N GLN A 1030 -2.44 29.24 -19.84
CA GLN A 1030 -1.35 30.03 -19.24
C GLN A 1030 -1.10 29.63 -17.78
N ARG A 1031 -2.15 29.47 -16.99
CA ARG A 1031 -2.06 29.07 -15.58
C ARG A 1031 -1.46 27.67 -15.40
N PHE A 1032 -1.78 26.75 -16.30
CA PHE A 1032 -1.23 25.38 -16.27
C PHE A 1032 0.18 25.28 -16.88
N ALA A 1033 0.57 26.15 -17.83
CA ALA A 1033 1.90 26.14 -18.45
C ALA A 1033 3.09 26.34 -17.49
N ALA A 1034 2.86 26.81 -16.25
CA ALA A 1034 3.87 26.78 -15.19
C ALA A 1034 4.45 25.37 -14.93
N HIS A 1035 3.64 24.32 -15.12
CA HIS A 1035 4.07 22.93 -14.94
C HIS A 1035 4.97 22.45 -16.07
N THR A 1036 4.72 22.86 -17.31
CA THR A 1036 5.58 22.51 -18.46
C THR A 1036 6.87 23.34 -18.50
N SER A 1037 6.93 24.49 -17.83
CA SER A 1037 8.18 25.28 -17.69
C SER A 1037 9.15 24.75 -16.63
N ASN A 1038 8.70 23.91 -15.70
CA ASN A 1038 9.57 23.32 -14.67
C ASN A 1038 10.26 22.06 -15.22
N THR A 1039 11.60 22.06 -15.30
CA THR A 1039 12.42 20.99 -15.90
C THR A 1039 12.13 19.59 -15.35
N ASN A 1040 11.80 19.46 -14.07
CA ASN A 1040 11.47 18.16 -13.47
C ASN A 1040 10.09 17.67 -13.93
N CYS A 1041 9.10 18.58 -14.01
CA CYS A 1041 7.71 18.26 -14.35
C CYS A 1041 7.50 18.08 -15.86
N GLN A 1042 8.19 18.88 -16.69
CA GLN A 1042 8.15 18.85 -18.15
C GLN A 1042 8.31 17.42 -18.71
N SER A 1043 9.19 16.62 -18.09
CA SER A 1043 9.48 15.23 -18.46
C SER A 1043 8.25 14.33 -18.60
N CYS A 1044 7.20 14.58 -17.81
CA CYS A 1044 5.91 13.87 -17.90
C CYS A 1044 4.83 14.74 -18.55
N HIS A 1045 4.77 16.04 -18.23
CA HIS A 1045 3.71 16.93 -18.69
C HIS A 1045 3.69 17.12 -20.22
N GLN A 1046 4.83 16.99 -20.90
CA GLN A 1046 4.91 16.97 -22.37
C GLN A 1046 3.99 15.93 -23.04
N TYR A 1047 3.66 14.84 -22.32
CA TYR A 1047 2.78 13.78 -22.83
C TYR A 1047 1.31 13.93 -22.41
N ILE A 1048 0.98 14.89 -21.55
CA ILE A 1048 -0.35 15.02 -20.91
C ILE A 1048 -1.01 16.34 -21.29
N ASP A 1049 -0.34 17.47 -21.07
CA ASP A 1049 -0.99 18.78 -20.99
C ASP A 1049 -1.51 19.24 -22.37
N ASN A 1050 -0.74 18.99 -23.43
CA ASN A 1050 -1.16 19.24 -24.81
C ASN A 1050 -2.43 18.46 -25.20
N ILE A 1051 -2.62 17.24 -24.67
CA ILE A 1051 -3.85 16.46 -24.83
C ILE A 1051 -4.98 17.11 -24.03
N GLY A 1052 -4.68 17.48 -22.78
CA GLY A 1052 -5.60 18.14 -21.86
C GLY A 1052 -6.17 19.44 -22.41
N PHE A 1053 -5.35 20.28 -23.06
CA PHE A 1053 -5.80 21.54 -23.64
C PHE A 1053 -6.83 21.37 -24.76
N GLY A 1054 -6.84 20.22 -25.46
CA GLY A 1054 -7.89 19.87 -26.43
C GLY A 1054 -9.29 19.93 -25.86
N PHE A 1055 -9.45 19.66 -24.55
CA PHE A 1055 -10.73 19.68 -23.86
C PHE A 1055 -11.17 21.08 -23.40
N GLU A 1056 -10.36 22.13 -23.55
CA GLU A 1056 -10.66 23.42 -22.94
C GLU A 1056 -11.80 24.19 -23.62
N ASN A 1057 -12.29 23.71 -24.76
CA ASN A 1057 -13.64 24.07 -25.25
C ASN A 1057 -14.78 23.59 -24.34
N TYR A 1058 -14.54 22.92 -23.21
CA TYR A 1058 -15.55 22.53 -22.23
C TYR A 1058 -15.20 23.04 -20.84
N ASP A 1059 -16.14 23.73 -20.19
CA ASP A 1059 -15.96 24.23 -18.82
C ASP A 1059 -15.96 23.11 -17.76
N ALA A 1060 -15.83 23.48 -16.48
CA ALA A 1060 -15.80 22.53 -15.35
C ALA A 1060 -17.11 21.73 -15.16
N VAL A 1061 -18.17 22.12 -15.86
CA VAL A 1061 -19.51 21.51 -15.81
C VAL A 1061 -19.95 21.02 -17.19
N GLY A 1062 -18.99 20.80 -18.10
CA GLY A 1062 -19.16 20.11 -19.36
C GLY A 1062 -19.91 20.88 -20.45
N ARG A 1063 -20.13 22.19 -20.29
CA ARG A 1063 -20.74 23.05 -21.32
C ARG A 1063 -19.69 23.52 -22.32
N PHE A 1064 -20.07 23.61 -23.60
CA PHE A 1064 -19.17 24.10 -24.65
C PHE A 1064 -18.88 25.60 -24.48
N ARG A 1065 -17.63 26.01 -24.72
CA ARG A 1065 -17.15 27.40 -24.64
C ARG A 1065 -16.11 27.73 -25.72
N THR A 1066 -16.18 28.97 -26.20
CA THR A 1066 -15.15 29.62 -27.05
C THR A 1066 -14.36 30.70 -26.32
N LEU A 1067 -14.88 31.17 -25.18
CA LEU A 1067 -14.29 32.20 -24.33
C LEU A 1067 -14.17 31.70 -22.89
N GLU A 1068 -13.21 32.24 -22.12
CA GLU A 1068 -13.06 32.00 -20.69
C GLU A 1068 -12.62 33.23 -19.90
N GLY A 1069 -12.79 33.19 -18.57
CA GLY A 1069 -12.48 34.31 -17.69
C GLY A 1069 -13.18 35.61 -18.15
N ASN A 1070 -12.43 36.68 -18.24
CA ASN A 1070 -12.87 37.98 -18.75
C ASN A 1070 -12.91 38.01 -20.30
N ASN A 1071 -13.71 37.11 -20.90
CA ASN A 1071 -13.92 36.97 -22.35
C ASN A 1071 -12.65 36.70 -23.18
N ILE A 1072 -11.69 35.97 -22.62
CA ILE A 1072 -10.43 35.59 -23.27
C ILE A 1072 -10.71 34.42 -24.24
N PRO A 1073 -10.26 34.45 -25.51
CA PRO A 1073 -10.41 33.33 -26.43
C PRO A 1073 -9.75 32.04 -25.94
N VAL A 1074 -10.48 30.93 -26.02
CA VAL A 1074 -9.98 29.59 -25.69
C VAL A 1074 -9.13 29.05 -26.84
N ASP A 1075 -7.83 28.90 -26.59
CA ASP A 1075 -6.96 28.05 -27.42
C ASP A 1075 -7.08 26.60 -26.95
N ALA A 1076 -7.70 25.75 -27.78
CA ALA A 1076 -7.82 24.31 -27.58
C ALA A 1076 -6.91 23.48 -28.53
N SER A 1077 -5.94 24.11 -29.18
CA SER A 1077 -4.98 23.41 -30.04
C SER A 1077 -4.01 22.54 -29.22
N GLY A 1078 -3.52 21.47 -29.80
CA GLY A 1078 -2.62 20.57 -29.08
C GLY A 1078 -1.99 19.50 -29.94
N SER A 1079 -1.32 18.58 -29.28
CA SER A 1079 -0.68 17.43 -29.91
C SER A 1079 -0.75 16.21 -29.01
N ILE A 1080 -0.74 15.04 -29.63
CA ILE A 1080 -0.57 13.75 -28.98
C ILE A 1080 0.56 12.97 -29.67
N SER A 1081 1.58 12.63 -28.89
CA SER A 1081 2.76 11.88 -29.36
C SER A 1081 2.81 10.50 -28.72
N GLY A 1082 3.29 9.48 -29.42
CA GLY A 1082 3.33 8.11 -28.91
C GLY A 1082 1.95 7.48 -28.73
N LEU A 1083 1.23 7.23 -29.83
CA LEU A 1083 -0.12 6.67 -29.78
C LEU A 1083 -0.16 5.19 -29.37
N ALA A 1084 0.78 4.35 -29.82
CA ALA A 1084 0.87 2.98 -29.33
C ALA A 1084 1.70 2.91 -28.04
N VAL A 1085 2.88 3.54 -28.01
CA VAL A 1085 3.73 3.67 -26.82
C VAL A 1085 4.23 5.10 -26.67
N MET A 1086 4.17 5.67 -25.47
CA MET A 1086 4.62 7.05 -25.17
C MET A 1086 6.06 7.40 -25.60
N THR A 1087 6.89 6.39 -25.86
CA THR A 1087 8.30 6.53 -26.25
C THR A 1087 8.51 6.49 -27.76
N GLU A 1088 7.44 6.46 -28.55
CA GLU A 1088 7.49 6.66 -30.00
C GLU A 1088 7.56 8.16 -30.33
N THR A 1089 8.02 8.48 -31.54
CA THR A 1089 8.30 9.86 -32.01
C THR A 1089 7.28 10.35 -33.05
N ASP A 1090 6.21 9.58 -33.27
CA ASP A 1090 4.98 10.03 -33.92
C ASP A 1090 4.38 11.19 -33.12
N SER A 1091 3.81 12.19 -33.80
CA SER A 1091 3.11 13.29 -33.15
C SER A 1091 2.00 13.79 -34.05
N TYR A 1092 0.78 13.86 -33.50
CA TYR A 1092 -0.43 14.22 -34.21
C TYR A 1092 -0.99 15.51 -33.62
N ASN A 1093 -0.99 16.57 -34.42
CA ASN A 1093 -1.52 17.88 -34.02
C ASN A 1093 -3.03 17.93 -34.24
N PHE A 1094 -3.73 18.70 -33.41
CA PHE A 1094 -5.17 18.96 -33.52
C PHE A 1094 -5.50 20.40 -33.10
N THR A 1095 -6.64 20.91 -33.55
CA THR A 1095 -7.12 22.28 -33.26
C THR A 1095 -8.08 22.36 -32.07
N ASP A 1096 -8.72 21.24 -31.73
CA ASP A 1096 -9.77 21.12 -30.71
C ASP A 1096 -10.00 19.65 -30.31
N LEU A 1097 -10.98 19.38 -29.43
CA LEU A 1097 -11.34 18.03 -29.00
C LEU A 1097 -11.87 17.12 -30.13
N ARG A 1098 -12.45 17.68 -31.20
CA ARG A 1098 -12.90 16.91 -32.38
C ARG A 1098 -11.70 16.42 -33.18
N GLY A 1099 -10.68 17.27 -33.34
CA GLY A 1099 -9.40 16.90 -33.93
C GLY A 1099 -8.72 15.78 -33.15
N LEU A 1100 -8.61 15.90 -31.82
CA LEU A 1100 -8.07 14.83 -30.97
C LEU A 1100 -8.90 13.53 -31.07
N SER A 1101 -10.23 13.64 -31.09
CA SER A 1101 -11.12 12.50 -31.28
C SER A 1101 -10.96 11.85 -32.66
N THR A 1102 -10.69 12.64 -33.71
CA THR A 1102 -10.39 12.14 -35.06
C THR A 1102 -9.06 11.40 -35.10
N VAL A 1103 -8.03 11.90 -34.42
CA VAL A 1103 -6.74 11.21 -34.28
C VAL A 1103 -6.92 9.86 -33.57
N LEU A 1104 -7.66 9.82 -32.47
CA LEU A 1104 -7.93 8.58 -31.73
C LEU A 1104 -8.82 7.60 -32.51
N ALA A 1105 -9.77 8.10 -33.30
CA ALA A 1105 -10.63 7.30 -34.18
C ALA A 1105 -9.89 6.70 -35.40
N SER A 1106 -8.73 7.26 -35.78
CA SER A 1106 -7.95 6.85 -36.95
C SER A 1106 -6.59 6.27 -36.53
N SER A 1107 -5.55 7.11 -36.41
CA SER A 1107 -4.20 6.69 -36.05
C SER A 1107 -4.13 5.99 -34.67
N GLY A 1108 -4.98 6.38 -33.72
CA GLY A 1108 -5.05 5.78 -32.38
C GLY A 1108 -5.91 4.51 -32.29
N ALA A 1109 -6.63 4.14 -33.35
CA ALA A 1109 -7.70 3.14 -33.30
C ALA A 1109 -7.22 1.76 -32.80
N GLN A 1110 -6.03 1.32 -33.22
CA GLN A 1110 -5.46 0.04 -32.78
C GLN A 1110 -5.07 0.08 -31.29
N ALA A 1111 -4.40 1.14 -30.84
CA ALA A 1111 -4.00 1.31 -29.45
C ALA A 1111 -5.22 1.39 -28.52
N ALA A 1112 -6.24 2.17 -28.92
CA ALA A 1112 -7.51 2.26 -28.20
C ALA A 1112 -8.25 0.90 -28.16
N SER A 1113 -8.23 0.14 -29.25
CA SER A 1113 -8.84 -1.21 -29.32
C SER A 1113 -8.14 -2.21 -28.39
N LYS A 1114 -6.81 -2.20 -28.34
CA LYS A 1114 -6.04 -3.01 -27.39
C LYS A 1114 -6.34 -2.58 -25.95
N CYS A 1115 -6.36 -1.28 -25.67
CA CYS A 1115 -6.63 -0.79 -24.34
C CYS A 1115 -8.04 -1.14 -23.86
N VAL A 1116 -9.11 -0.89 -24.63
CA VAL A 1116 -10.46 -1.27 -24.19
C VAL A 1116 -10.59 -2.80 -24.00
N THR A 1117 -9.86 -3.60 -24.77
CA THR A 1117 -9.74 -5.06 -24.53
C THR A 1117 -9.09 -5.35 -23.17
N GLN A 1118 -7.98 -4.71 -22.82
CA GLN A 1118 -7.32 -4.83 -21.52
C GLN A 1118 -8.21 -4.36 -20.35
N GLN A 1119 -8.94 -3.26 -20.52
CA GLN A 1119 -9.84 -2.71 -19.50
C GLN A 1119 -11.07 -3.62 -19.32
N TYR A 1120 -11.62 -4.20 -20.38
CA TYR A 1120 -12.68 -5.20 -20.27
C TYR A 1120 -12.17 -6.52 -19.67
N GLN A 1121 -10.94 -6.94 -19.96
CA GLN A 1121 -10.30 -8.07 -19.26
C GLN A 1121 -10.15 -7.81 -17.76
N ARG A 1122 -9.71 -6.61 -17.35
CA ARG A 1122 -9.69 -6.19 -15.94
C ARG A 1122 -11.08 -6.37 -15.30
N PHE A 1123 -12.14 -5.91 -15.97
CA PHE A 1123 -13.53 -6.02 -15.49
C PHE A 1123 -14.13 -7.44 -15.48
N ALA A 1124 -13.85 -8.28 -16.48
CA ALA A 1124 -14.35 -9.66 -16.50
C ALA A 1124 -13.56 -10.56 -15.51
N THR A 1125 -12.23 -10.47 -15.54
CA THR A 1125 -11.35 -11.39 -14.81
C THR A 1125 -11.06 -10.95 -13.38
N GLY A 1126 -11.09 -9.65 -13.06
CA GLY A 1126 -10.61 -9.12 -11.77
C GLY A 1126 -9.10 -9.26 -11.57
N VAL A 1127 -8.33 -9.35 -12.66
CA VAL A 1127 -6.87 -9.21 -12.64
C VAL A 1127 -6.55 -7.74 -12.94
N SER A 1128 -5.79 -7.07 -12.08
CA SER A 1128 -5.45 -5.65 -12.27
C SER A 1128 -4.61 -5.44 -13.52
N ASP A 1129 -3.68 -6.34 -13.81
CA ASP A 1129 -2.70 -6.18 -14.90
C ASP A 1129 -2.56 -7.51 -15.64
N PRO A 1130 -3.45 -7.78 -16.63
CA PRO A 1130 -3.44 -9.01 -17.41
C PRO A 1130 -2.18 -9.08 -18.28
N ASN A 1131 -1.67 -10.30 -18.49
CA ASN A 1131 -0.50 -10.57 -19.32
C ASN A 1131 -0.73 -10.06 -20.76
N GLN A 1132 0.23 -9.32 -21.32
CA GLN A 1132 0.14 -8.71 -22.65
C GLN A 1132 -0.15 -9.73 -23.77
N CYS A 1133 0.39 -10.96 -23.71
CA CYS A 1133 0.03 -12.03 -24.66
C CYS A 1133 -1.48 -12.35 -24.63
N SER A 1134 -2.12 -12.23 -23.46
CA SER A 1134 -3.55 -12.51 -23.29
C SER A 1134 -4.42 -11.34 -23.76
N VAL A 1135 -3.95 -10.10 -23.59
CA VAL A 1135 -4.56 -8.90 -24.19
C VAL A 1135 -4.50 -9.00 -25.72
N ASP A 1136 -3.32 -9.27 -26.28
CA ASP A 1136 -3.09 -9.31 -27.73
C ASP A 1136 -3.77 -10.49 -28.42
N ALA A 1137 -3.80 -11.67 -27.79
CA ALA A 1137 -4.56 -12.81 -28.30
C ALA A 1137 -6.07 -12.53 -28.30
N SER A 1138 -6.61 -11.92 -27.23
CA SER A 1138 -8.03 -11.54 -27.18
C SER A 1138 -8.37 -10.45 -28.20
N TYR A 1139 -7.52 -9.44 -28.34
CA TYR A 1139 -7.65 -8.39 -29.36
C TYR A 1139 -7.70 -9.00 -30.77
N SER A 1140 -6.72 -9.84 -31.10
CA SER A 1140 -6.62 -10.51 -32.41
C SER A 1140 -7.84 -11.38 -32.69
N ARG A 1141 -8.41 -12.01 -31.65
CA ARG A 1141 -9.55 -12.91 -31.72
C ARG A 1141 -10.85 -12.20 -32.09
N TRP A 1142 -11.17 -11.03 -31.52
CA TRP A 1142 -12.40 -10.28 -31.90
C TRP A 1142 -12.24 -9.46 -33.18
N GLN A 1143 -11.03 -8.94 -33.44
CA GLN A 1143 -10.70 -8.34 -34.74
C GLN A 1143 -10.84 -9.36 -35.89
N GLY A 1144 -10.45 -10.61 -35.66
CA GLY A 1144 -10.65 -11.74 -36.58
C GLY A 1144 -12.09 -12.25 -36.72
N LYS A 1145 -13.11 -11.57 -36.16
CA LYS A 1145 -14.53 -11.85 -36.39
C LYS A 1145 -15.21 -10.82 -37.29
N SER A 1146 -15.20 -9.55 -36.85
CA SER A 1146 -16.03 -8.49 -37.45
C SER A 1146 -15.44 -7.09 -37.35
N THR A 1147 -14.53 -6.86 -36.39
CA THR A 1147 -14.11 -5.53 -35.86
C THR A 1147 -15.19 -4.76 -35.08
N ASP A 1148 -16.33 -5.36 -34.78
CA ASP A 1148 -17.36 -4.78 -33.90
C ASP A 1148 -16.92 -4.83 -32.43
N LEU A 1149 -17.18 -3.76 -31.68
CA LEU A 1149 -16.93 -3.70 -30.23
C LEU A 1149 -17.76 -4.71 -29.43
N ARG A 1150 -18.89 -5.16 -29.99
CA ARG A 1150 -19.70 -6.23 -29.42
C ARG A 1150 -18.94 -7.56 -29.34
N ASP A 1151 -18.09 -7.86 -30.33
CA ASP A 1151 -17.32 -9.11 -30.37
C ASP A 1151 -16.16 -9.12 -29.36
N MET A 1152 -15.66 -7.98 -28.89
CA MET A 1152 -14.69 -7.92 -27.78
C MET A 1152 -15.20 -8.68 -26.55
N MET A 1153 -16.48 -8.50 -26.22
CA MET A 1153 -17.10 -9.17 -25.07
C MET A 1153 -17.47 -10.62 -25.38
N LEU A 1154 -17.91 -10.93 -26.59
CA LEU A 1154 -18.33 -12.27 -26.99
C LEU A 1154 -17.16 -13.23 -27.17
N GLU A 1155 -16.01 -12.76 -27.68
CA GLU A 1155 -14.81 -13.58 -27.81
C GLU A 1155 -14.01 -13.69 -26.51
N THR A 1156 -14.34 -12.91 -25.46
CA THR A 1156 -13.79 -13.11 -24.11
C THR A 1156 -14.14 -14.49 -23.56
N VAL A 1157 -15.30 -15.07 -23.90
CA VAL A 1157 -15.70 -16.42 -23.42
C VAL A 1157 -15.18 -17.58 -24.27
N THR A 1158 -14.66 -17.31 -25.47
CA THR A 1158 -14.09 -18.34 -26.35
C THR A 1158 -12.61 -18.61 -26.04
N SER A 1159 -12.01 -17.81 -25.15
CA SER A 1159 -10.65 -17.96 -24.61
C SER A 1159 -10.45 -19.31 -23.90
N PRO A 1160 -9.37 -20.06 -24.18
CA PRO A 1160 -8.95 -21.20 -23.35
C PRO A 1160 -8.73 -20.86 -21.87
N SER A 1161 -8.38 -19.61 -21.53
CA SER A 1161 -8.26 -19.16 -20.14
C SER A 1161 -9.62 -19.03 -19.43
N TYR A 1162 -10.72 -18.87 -20.17
CA TYR A 1162 -12.06 -18.68 -19.60
C TYR A 1162 -12.52 -19.93 -18.84
N LEU A 1163 -12.39 -21.10 -19.48
CA LEU A 1163 -12.80 -22.39 -18.93
C LEU A 1163 -11.77 -23.06 -18.00
N ASN A 1164 -10.52 -22.62 -17.96
CA ASN A 1164 -9.45 -23.36 -17.27
C ASN A 1164 -8.79 -22.54 -16.15
N ARG A 1165 -8.30 -23.21 -15.11
CA ARG A 1165 -7.58 -22.62 -13.98
C ARG A 1165 -6.34 -23.44 -13.61
N LYS A 1166 -5.29 -22.79 -13.13
CA LYS A 1166 -4.05 -23.41 -12.64
C LYS A 1166 -3.82 -23.14 -11.14
#